data_AF-A0A432T1Y7-F1
#
_entry.id   AF-A0A432T1Y7-F1
#
_cell.length_a   1.000
_cell.length_b   1.000
_cell.length_c   1.000
_cell.angle_alpha   90.00
_cell.angle_beta   90.00
_cell.angle_gamma   90.00
#
_symmetry.space_group_name_H-M   'P 1'
#
loop_
_entity.id
_entity.type
_entity.pdbx_description
1 polymer ?
#
loop_
_entity_poly.entity_id
_entity_poly.type
_entity_poly.pdbx_seq_one_letter_code
_entity_poly.pdbx_strand_id
1 'polypeptide(L)'
;MGIFYEKTKLSYGILGKMFNANKGKSKHMLLKILSFFVIILFLFSSPLYAFFEKEAPSSSVDTNQTLQDDPFAKIRLKEGKCIEPSEMVSPCELRCAPTEEELKMARIAWKYIENNFDKKTGLTAAAHKYPSAATWDWANAVYAIYAALKFHLITQERYEKMMNTFLKTMQKMELFNNELPNKTYNTKSAKMTDYVNKIQKEGTGWSAADLARLLSALNVVEQCEETLAPQIEKLTLRYRYCRALSVEGDLYGGTYKDGKLHILHEALTGYEEYLARGYELWHNNASEARQYKFVKEVDVYGIKIPTDTRPFFSNFVESEPFWYLGFEYGVDDNESGRYIHNIYQVQEERYKHTGQLTAVTEDNIDTRPYFLFNTIYTHGEAWKTINQKGEDYDEFKTVSSKAAIGMRYLFDTPYANKVFNYVKNNYDPKKGFYAGIYEKRPGQNKAMTLNTNAIILESMLSAKMGPLQKLNLSKKRTIYNHYRNTVNNFRCLPTETEMLVLEPYAPQMGDINRSHDIQDAKIAWRYFENNYYPKTGLVSGLNKYKIIKPEHIGKTIMASIAAYHLHIISADVFHKRMSRLLETLGKMKLYHHELPNLYYDAKTGKRVTKAGKVTQTGNGWNLYSIAQMMTGLYYLEQGYPIYREKVFSIVSKWQFKRALLDKRMQNRYFDGKSKGGFKPVHDPAKEYYIFNALRLFNIKSYSHLYDERNLDYKAVYHYEVPMGYKDKITNAESYLWGMIEHPYYLKYKHYASNIYLALKDRYIQTNKLVTSTEEALDSSPYWIQNTIYNHGKLWSDLNRENKSVAKKNILSTKAAFIYDALYGYTDTYAKALKQRIQKNYDKNMGWYGGIYTHSDKPNKSLNILTNAAVLESLYYKKVGNLYYAKKKKLYDKIALHPVNIPLAYSIQSQPIALRFDAQKLMNSLPDQSQIIRVERKEENFVVNVGAFKDKNKTIAYAKSLEKLMPKAKVIQTSIHSKNFLLANSYYRYDYHIPYANKNIDQTNKPYAIYAKKVKIKRKQLTEKKNSSKKPLNKDASPKEPGKQKHGKKKDTTLKKKE
;
A
#
# COMPACT_ATOMS: atom_id res chain seq x y z
N MET A 1 -1.29 -16.92 -43.24
CA MET A 1 -0.01 -17.37 -43.83
C MET A 1 0.83 -17.94 -42.68
N GLY A 2 1.13 -19.23 -42.59
CA GLY A 2 0.82 -20.34 -43.50
C GLY A 2 2.06 -20.78 -44.29
N ILE A 3 2.45 -22.04 -44.11
CA ILE A 3 3.54 -22.75 -44.81
C ILE A 3 4.95 -22.16 -44.59
N PHE A 4 5.54 -22.50 -43.44
CA PHE A 4 6.78 -23.29 -43.44
C PHE A 4 6.87 -24.06 -42.11
N TYR A 5 6.23 -25.23 -42.08
CA TYR A 5 6.12 -26.09 -40.91
C TYR A 5 6.67 -27.48 -41.30
N GLU A 6 7.32 -28.14 -40.34
CA GLU A 6 7.85 -29.51 -40.41
C GLU A 6 8.84 -29.89 -41.53
N LYS A 7 10.09 -30.12 -41.11
CA LYS A 7 10.50 -31.51 -40.83
C LYS A 7 11.11 -31.64 -39.42
N THR A 8 10.51 -32.54 -38.64
CA THR A 8 11.06 -33.35 -37.52
C THR A 8 12.51 -33.04 -37.06
N LYS A 9 12.84 -32.73 -35.79
CA LYS A 9 12.31 -33.11 -34.47
C LYS A 9 12.52 -34.60 -34.09
N LEU A 10 13.70 -34.91 -33.53
CA LEU A 10 14.06 -35.99 -32.57
C LEU A 10 15.54 -35.71 -32.15
N SER A 11 16.08 -35.94 -30.96
CA SER A 11 15.61 -36.67 -29.76
C SER A 11 16.05 -35.99 -28.44
N TYR A 12 15.49 -36.48 -27.33
CA TYR A 12 15.75 -36.12 -25.92
C TYR A 12 17.23 -35.98 -25.50
N GLY A 13 17.48 -35.11 -24.52
CA GLY A 13 18.75 -35.03 -23.76
C GLY A 13 18.64 -35.59 -22.33
N ILE A 14 19.78 -35.74 -21.64
CA ILE A 14 19.91 -36.18 -20.24
C ILE A 14 20.95 -35.33 -19.49
N LEU A 15 20.78 -35.16 -18.18
CA LEU A 15 21.75 -34.49 -17.30
C LEU A 15 22.90 -35.43 -16.89
N GLY A 16 24.14 -34.97 -17.12
CA GLY A 16 25.07 -34.58 -16.06
C GLY A 16 25.64 -35.59 -15.05
N LYS A 17 26.97 -35.45 -14.82
CA LYS A 17 27.75 -35.82 -13.62
C LYS A 17 27.82 -37.31 -13.23
N MET A 18 28.99 -37.92 -13.44
CA MET A 18 29.90 -38.38 -12.38
C MET A 18 31.28 -38.77 -13.00
N PHE A 19 32.25 -39.18 -12.16
CA PHE A 19 33.69 -39.36 -12.47
C PHE A 19 34.42 -38.04 -12.80
N ASN A 20 35.25 -37.41 -11.96
CA ASN A 20 35.99 -37.72 -10.71
C ASN A 20 37.47 -38.17 -10.89
N ALA A 21 38.38 -37.43 -10.22
CA ALA A 21 39.77 -37.75 -9.83
C ALA A 21 40.86 -38.09 -10.89
N ASN A 22 41.70 -37.09 -11.24
CA ASN A 22 43.20 -37.08 -11.19
C ASN A 22 43.72 -35.74 -11.78
N LYS A 23 44.68 -34.99 -11.23
CA LYS A 23 46.12 -35.21 -10.86
C LYS A 23 47.08 -35.26 -12.07
N GLY A 24 47.94 -34.23 -12.18
CA GLY A 24 48.94 -33.97 -13.24
C GLY A 24 48.92 -32.47 -13.60
N LYS A 25 49.92 -31.61 -13.39
CA LYS A 25 51.37 -31.69 -13.10
C LYS A 25 52.31 -31.94 -14.31
N SER A 26 52.46 -30.94 -15.19
CA SER A 26 53.73 -30.52 -15.82
C SER A 26 53.54 -29.10 -16.40
N LYS A 27 54.29 -28.06 -15.98
CA LYS A 27 55.55 -27.55 -16.57
C LYS A 27 55.52 -27.48 -18.12
N HIS A 28 55.54 -26.28 -18.74
CA HIS A 28 56.68 -25.35 -18.85
C HIS A 28 57.91 -25.94 -19.58
N MET A 29 57.93 -25.84 -20.92
CA MET A 29 59.12 -25.36 -21.66
C MET A 29 58.79 -25.06 -23.13
N LEU A 30 58.91 -23.79 -23.51
CA LEU A 30 59.49 -23.30 -24.77
C LEU A 30 59.45 -21.77 -24.74
N LEU A 31 60.61 -21.13 -24.66
CA LEU A 31 60.78 -19.71 -24.42
C LEU A 31 61.85 -19.18 -25.38
N LYS A 32 61.53 -18.13 -26.15
CA LYS A 32 62.38 -17.56 -27.24
C LYS A 32 62.46 -18.53 -28.45
N ILE A 33 62.56 -18.09 -29.70
CA ILE A 33 63.51 -17.13 -30.30
C ILE A 33 62.87 -16.29 -31.44
N LEU A 34 63.62 -15.27 -31.86
CA LEU A 34 63.46 -14.33 -32.98
C LEU A 34 62.84 -14.96 -34.25
N SER A 35 61.86 -14.32 -34.92
CA SER A 35 61.96 -13.16 -35.84
C SER A 35 62.58 -13.47 -37.21
N PHE A 36 61.75 -13.57 -38.26
CA PHE A 36 61.88 -12.96 -39.60
C PHE A 36 60.57 -13.30 -40.35
N PHE A 37 59.72 -12.35 -40.77
CA PHE A 37 59.83 -11.43 -41.91
C PHE A 37 59.95 -12.10 -43.30
N VAL A 38 58.85 -12.07 -44.06
CA VAL A 38 58.83 -11.99 -45.53
C VAL A 38 57.89 -10.84 -45.90
N ILE A 39 58.39 -9.84 -46.61
CA ILE A 39 57.65 -8.68 -47.13
C ILE A 39 57.44 -8.85 -48.63
N ILE A 40 56.20 -8.64 -49.08
CA ILE A 40 55.78 -8.26 -50.44
C ILE A 40 54.46 -7.47 -50.23
N LEU A 41 54.21 -6.25 -50.73
CA LEU A 41 54.91 -5.33 -51.65
C LEU A 41 54.60 -3.85 -51.22
N PHE A 42 55.64 -3.01 -51.00
CA PHE A 42 55.78 -1.59 -51.43
C PHE A 42 54.73 -0.51 -50.97
N LEU A 43 55.02 0.73 -50.52
CA LEU A 43 56.18 1.69 -50.56
C LEU A 43 56.61 2.09 -51.98
N PHE A 44 56.82 3.35 -52.35
CA PHE A 44 57.75 4.39 -51.84
C PHE A 44 57.12 5.81 -52.01
N SER A 45 57.67 6.95 -51.57
CA SER A 45 59.09 7.34 -51.40
C SER A 45 59.37 8.34 -50.25
N SER A 46 60.66 8.47 -49.91
CA SER A 46 61.29 9.40 -48.95
C SER A 46 62.07 10.50 -49.72
N PRO A 47 62.96 11.35 -49.14
CA PRO A 47 63.30 11.63 -47.72
C PRO A 47 62.79 13.05 -47.26
N LEU A 48 63.35 13.88 -46.34
CA LEU A 48 64.70 14.04 -45.75
C LEU A 48 64.68 14.66 -44.31
N TYR A 49 65.85 15.09 -43.84
CA TYR A 49 66.23 15.78 -42.59
C TYR A 49 65.62 17.22 -42.49
N ALA A 50 65.65 17.97 -41.37
CA ALA A 50 66.67 18.05 -40.31
C ALA A 50 66.14 18.50 -38.92
N PHE A 51 67.06 18.77 -37.99
CA PHE A 51 66.83 18.97 -36.55
C PHE A 51 67.71 20.14 -36.04
N PHE A 52 67.16 21.13 -35.32
CA PHE A 52 67.81 21.83 -34.19
C PHE A 52 66.88 22.86 -33.51
N GLU A 53 67.17 23.18 -32.25
CA GLU A 53 66.53 24.22 -31.44
C GLU A 53 67.18 25.61 -31.67
N LYS A 54 66.43 26.72 -31.56
CA LYS A 54 66.53 27.68 -30.42
C LYS A 54 65.88 29.07 -30.65
N GLU A 55 65.64 29.72 -29.52
CA GLU A 55 65.60 31.18 -29.27
C GLU A 55 64.39 32.01 -29.75
N ALA A 56 64.22 33.12 -29.05
CA ALA A 56 63.14 34.13 -29.07
C ALA A 56 63.84 35.52 -29.09
N PRO A 57 63.17 36.70 -29.07
CA PRO A 57 61.78 36.99 -28.67
C PRO A 57 61.11 38.13 -29.50
N SER A 58 60.34 38.99 -28.83
CA SER A 58 59.87 40.34 -29.22
C SER A 58 58.61 40.51 -30.08
N SER A 59 57.50 40.68 -29.37
CA SER A 59 56.56 41.80 -29.49
C SER A 59 56.39 42.55 -30.83
N SER A 60 55.20 42.43 -31.40
CA SER A 60 54.32 43.59 -31.58
C SER A 60 52.87 43.20 -31.25
N VAL A 61 52.03 44.17 -30.87
CA VAL A 61 50.61 43.94 -30.58
C VAL A 61 49.82 44.26 -31.84
N ASP A 62 49.06 43.29 -32.34
CA ASP A 62 48.04 43.51 -33.38
C ASP A 62 46.66 43.10 -32.84
N THR A 63 45.72 44.04 -32.87
CA THR A 63 44.46 43.99 -32.11
C THR A 63 43.34 43.35 -32.92
N ASN A 64 43.44 42.04 -33.20
CA ASN A 64 42.41 41.29 -33.95
C ASN A 64 42.26 39.81 -33.54
N GLN A 65 42.19 39.50 -32.23
CA GLN A 65 42.10 38.10 -31.76
C GLN A 65 41.14 37.86 -30.57
N THR A 66 39.91 38.36 -30.65
CA THR A 66 38.83 38.13 -29.66
C THR A 66 37.47 37.79 -30.29
N LEU A 67 37.45 36.92 -31.31
CA LEU A 67 36.21 36.51 -31.98
C LEU A 67 36.26 35.07 -32.55
N GLN A 68 36.63 34.10 -31.72
CA GLN A 68 36.51 32.67 -32.05
C GLN A 68 35.97 31.87 -30.85
N ASP A 69 35.19 30.83 -31.16
CA ASP A 69 34.52 29.90 -30.23
C ASP A 69 33.51 30.51 -29.24
N ASP A 70 32.50 31.23 -29.76
CA ASP A 70 31.17 31.26 -29.11
C ASP A 70 30.54 29.84 -29.20
N PRO A 71 30.31 29.14 -28.07
CA PRO A 71 29.79 27.79 -28.08
C PRO A 71 28.30 27.72 -28.50
N PHE A 72 27.55 28.81 -28.36
CA PHE A 72 26.12 28.88 -28.70
C PHE A 72 25.87 29.24 -30.18
N ALA A 73 26.88 29.69 -30.91
CA ALA A 73 26.81 30.01 -32.34
C ALA A 73 26.25 28.86 -33.19
N LYS A 74 26.53 27.59 -32.83
CA LYS A 74 25.98 26.39 -33.50
C LYS A 74 24.45 26.28 -33.41
N ILE A 75 23.83 26.89 -32.40
CA ILE A 75 22.38 26.91 -32.18
C ILE A 75 21.73 28.19 -32.75
N ARG A 76 22.53 29.08 -33.39
CA ARG A 76 22.13 30.41 -33.90
C ARG A 76 21.56 31.38 -32.84
N LEU A 77 21.69 31.05 -31.56
CA LEU A 77 21.38 31.95 -30.44
C LEU A 77 22.51 32.97 -30.29
N LYS A 78 22.16 34.26 -30.22
CA LYS A 78 23.08 35.29 -29.71
C LYS A 78 22.90 35.42 -28.20
N GLU A 79 23.96 35.83 -27.50
CA GLU A 79 23.93 36.00 -26.03
C GLU A 79 22.70 36.81 -25.57
N GLY A 80 22.04 36.35 -24.51
CA GLY A 80 20.87 36.99 -23.93
C GLY A 80 19.59 36.98 -24.79
N LYS A 81 19.63 36.48 -26.03
CA LYS A 81 18.45 36.37 -26.90
C LYS A 81 17.75 35.03 -26.73
N CYS A 82 16.42 35.07 -26.84
CA CYS A 82 15.54 33.91 -26.87
C CYS A 82 14.98 33.68 -28.28
N ILE A 83 14.64 32.42 -28.59
CA ILE A 83 13.75 32.05 -29.69
C ILE A 83 12.31 32.11 -29.18
N GLU A 84 11.40 32.68 -29.97
CA GLU A 84 9.97 32.75 -29.65
C GLU A 84 9.35 31.35 -29.41
N PRO A 85 8.40 31.19 -28.47
CA PRO A 85 7.78 29.90 -28.18
C PRO A 85 7.05 29.32 -29.40
N SER A 86 7.68 28.33 -30.05
CA SER A 86 7.10 27.56 -31.16
C SER A 86 7.14 26.07 -30.86
N GLU A 87 6.21 25.31 -31.45
CA GLU A 87 6.11 23.86 -31.23
C GLU A 87 7.30 23.07 -31.79
N MET A 88 8.16 23.70 -32.60
CA MET A 88 9.28 23.06 -33.30
C MET A 88 10.55 22.93 -32.45
N VAL A 89 10.70 23.68 -31.35
CA VAL A 89 11.91 23.62 -30.51
C VAL A 89 11.81 22.45 -29.53
N SER A 90 12.88 21.64 -29.45
CA SER A 90 12.93 20.49 -28.56
C SER A 90 12.83 20.93 -27.08
N PRO A 91 12.10 20.21 -26.21
CA PRO A 91 12.13 20.47 -24.77
C PRO A 91 13.50 20.18 -24.13
N CYS A 92 14.45 19.61 -24.89
CA CYS A 92 15.79 19.20 -24.44
C CYS A 92 16.92 20.17 -24.87
N GLU A 93 16.54 21.31 -25.45
CA GLU A 93 17.43 22.34 -26.00
C GLU A 93 17.24 23.68 -25.25
N LEU A 94 18.27 24.52 -25.26
CA LEU A 94 18.16 25.89 -24.78
C LEU A 94 17.34 26.73 -25.78
N ARG A 95 16.33 27.45 -25.29
CA ARG A 95 15.59 28.47 -26.03
C ARG A 95 16.24 29.84 -25.96
N CYS A 96 17.00 30.09 -24.91
CA CYS A 96 17.71 31.34 -24.67
C CYS A 96 19.18 31.06 -24.31
N ALA A 97 20.12 31.85 -24.83
CA ALA A 97 21.50 31.79 -24.36
C ALA A 97 21.60 32.38 -22.93
N PRO A 98 22.40 31.80 -22.02
CA PRO A 98 22.74 32.45 -20.75
C PRO A 98 23.67 33.65 -21.00
N THR A 99 23.59 34.68 -20.15
CA THR A 99 24.47 35.85 -20.17
C THR A 99 25.80 35.59 -19.46
N GLU A 100 26.80 36.46 -19.64
CA GLU A 100 28.06 36.41 -18.89
C GLU A 100 27.89 36.30 -17.36
N GLU A 101 26.93 37.04 -16.77
CA GLU A 101 26.66 36.98 -15.33
C GLU A 101 26.06 35.60 -14.93
N GLU A 102 25.15 35.06 -15.74
CA GLU A 102 24.57 33.74 -15.53
C GLU A 102 25.62 32.63 -15.70
N LEU A 103 26.47 32.70 -16.73
CA LEU A 103 27.59 31.77 -16.92
C LEU A 103 28.63 31.88 -15.79
N LYS A 104 28.89 33.08 -15.26
CA LYS A 104 29.72 33.30 -14.06
C LYS A 104 29.09 32.61 -12.85
N MET A 105 27.80 32.83 -12.57
CA MET A 105 27.09 32.16 -11.47
C MET A 105 27.08 30.64 -11.65
N ALA A 106 26.83 30.14 -12.86
CA ALA A 106 26.81 28.72 -13.17
C ALA A 106 28.18 28.06 -12.98
N ARG A 107 29.28 28.70 -13.42
CA ARG A 107 30.67 28.26 -13.17
C ARG A 107 30.97 28.16 -11.67
N ILE A 108 30.50 29.12 -10.87
CA ILE A 108 30.69 29.12 -9.41
C ILE A 108 29.87 28.00 -8.75
N ALA A 109 28.57 27.88 -9.07
CA ALA A 109 27.71 26.84 -8.51
C ALA A 109 28.17 25.42 -8.91
N TRP A 110 28.59 25.24 -10.16
CA TRP A 110 29.20 24.00 -10.66
C TRP A 110 30.45 23.59 -9.87
N LYS A 111 31.21 24.57 -9.35
CA LYS A 111 32.42 24.29 -8.55
C LYS A 111 32.13 23.54 -7.26
N TYR A 112 30.91 23.65 -6.71
CA TYR A 112 30.49 22.77 -5.63
C TYR A 112 30.46 21.30 -6.08
N ILE A 113 29.85 21.01 -7.23
CA ILE A 113 29.72 19.63 -7.73
C ILE A 113 31.11 19.06 -8.04
N GLU A 114 31.98 19.81 -8.73
CA GLU A 114 33.36 19.37 -9.00
C GLU A 114 34.14 18.99 -7.74
N ASN A 115 33.97 19.75 -6.66
CA ASN A 115 34.69 19.55 -5.40
C ASN A 115 34.12 18.42 -4.53
N ASN A 116 32.88 17.97 -4.78
CA ASN A 116 32.15 17.04 -3.91
C ASN A 116 31.65 15.76 -4.63
N PHE A 117 31.91 15.61 -5.94
CA PHE A 117 31.62 14.42 -6.74
C PHE A 117 32.71 13.35 -6.58
N ASP A 118 32.35 12.18 -6.05
CA ASP A 118 33.28 11.05 -5.93
C ASP A 118 33.47 10.33 -7.27
N LYS A 119 34.67 10.46 -7.87
CA LYS A 119 34.98 9.91 -9.20
C LYS A 119 34.91 8.38 -9.33
N LYS A 120 34.84 7.63 -8.22
CA LYS A 120 34.81 6.15 -8.21
C LYS A 120 33.39 5.61 -8.21
N THR A 121 32.48 6.31 -7.53
CA THR A 121 31.07 5.93 -7.37
C THR A 121 30.12 6.75 -8.24
N GLY A 122 30.53 7.96 -8.65
CA GLY A 122 29.68 8.93 -9.32
C GLY A 122 28.67 9.61 -8.38
N LEU A 123 28.85 9.52 -7.06
CA LEU A 123 27.94 10.07 -6.06
C LEU A 123 28.47 11.42 -5.53
N THR A 124 27.63 12.44 -5.52
CA THR A 124 27.96 13.76 -4.96
C THR A 124 27.55 13.85 -3.48
N ALA A 125 28.34 14.54 -2.66
CA ALA A 125 28.05 14.78 -1.24
C ALA A 125 27.07 15.93 -1.00
N ALA A 126 26.10 15.72 -0.11
CA ALA A 126 25.05 16.67 0.27
C ALA A 126 25.58 17.98 0.87
N ALA A 127 26.63 17.87 1.71
CA ALA A 127 27.29 19.00 2.34
C ALA A 127 28.82 18.90 2.18
N HIS A 128 29.49 20.04 2.01
CA HIS A 128 30.92 20.05 1.71
C HIS A 128 31.75 19.36 2.81
N LYS A 129 32.72 18.53 2.40
CA LYS A 129 33.57 17.67 3.26
C LYS A 129 32.83 16.57 4.04
N TYR A 130 31.50 16.45 3.92
CA TYR A 130 30.71 15.43 4.61
C TYR A 130 30.19 14.37 3.62
N PRO A 131 30.84 13.19 3.49
CA PRO A 131 30.57 12.25 2.40
C PRO A 131 29.31 11.39 2.64
N SER A 132 28.16 12.05 2.77
CA SER A 132 26.83 11.48 2.95
C SER A 132 25.85 12.14 1.96
N ALA A 133 24.79 11.43 1.59
CA ALA A 133 23.71 11.94 0.76
C ALA A 133 22.44 11.07 0.86
N ALA A 134 21.27 11.68 0.67
CA ALA A 134 20.01 11.01 0.36
C ALA A 134 19.84 10.85 -1.18
N THR A 135 18.76 10.21 -1.65
CA THR A 135 18.48 10.22 -3.10
C THR A 135 17.95 11.56 -3.62
N TRP A 136 17.45 12.43 -2.74
CA TRP A 136 17.10 13.83 -3.02
C TRP A 136 18.33 14.62 -3.49
N ASP A 137 19.43 14.54 -2.71
CA ASP A 137 20.72 15.14 -3.04
C ASP A 137 21.23 14.70 -4.42
N TRP A 138 21.01 13.44 -4.80
CA TRP A 138 21.45 12.92 -6.09
C TRP A 138 20.54 13.28 -7.25
N ALA A 139 19.25 13.52 -7.01
CA ALA A 139 18.38 14.15 -7.99
C ALA A 139 18.89 15.57 -8.34
N ASN A 140 19.19 16.34 -7.30
CA ASN A 140 19.79 17.67 -7.40
C ASN A 140 21.18 17.63 -8.08
N ALA A 141 21.99 16.58 -7.83
CA ALA A 141 23.22 16.35 -8.58
C ALA A 141 22.97 16.12 -10.08
N VAL A 142 21.96 15.35 -10.45
CA VAL A 142 21.62 15.06 -11.86
C VAL A 142 21.20 16.34 -12.59
N TYR A 143 20.33 17.17 -11.99
CA TYR A 143 20.00 18.49 -12.56
C TYR A 143 21.23 19.39 -12.72
N ALA A 144 22.09 19.48 -11.71
CA ALA A 144 23.31 20.28 -11.77
C ALA A 144 24.30 19.80 -12.85
N ILE A 145 24.44 18.47 -13.03
CA ILE A 145 25.30 17.86 -14.05
C ILE A 145 24.73 18.06 -15.46
N TYR A 146 23.40 18.01 -15.62
CA TYR A 146 22.71 18.27 -16.88
C TYR A 146 22.74 19.77 -17.25
N ALA A 147 22.56 20.68 -16.29
CA ALA A 147 22.74 22.12 -16.49
C ALA A 147 24.18 22.46 -16.92
N ALA A 148 25.18 21.84 -16.28
CA ALA A 148 26.58 22.01 -16.67
C ALA A 148 26.90 21.56 -18.10
N LEU A 149 26.18 20.55 -18.62
CA LEU A 149 26.26 20.17 -20.03
C LEU A 149 25.65 21.25 -20.94
N LYS A 150 24.41 21.65 -20.68
CA LYS A 150 23.67 22.59 -21.56
C LYS A 150 24.29 23.99 -21.56
N PHE A 151 24.90 24.42 -20.45
CA PHE A 151 25.69 25.66 -20.37
C PHE A 151 27.16 25.50 -20.80
N HIS A 152 27.52 24.38 -21.43
CA HIS A 152 28.87 24.08 -21.94
C HIS A 152 30.01 24.20 -20.92
N LEU A 153 29.72 24.02 -19.62
CA LEU A 153 30.72 23.95 -18.55
C LEU A 153 31.48 22.61 -18.56
N ILE A 154 30.91 21.59 -19.21
CA ILE A 154 31.52 20.28 -19.45
C ILE A 154 31.18 19.78 -20.87
N THR A 155 32.03 18.91 -21.42
CA THR A 155 31.80 18.21 -22.69
C THR A 155 30.80 17.06 -22.55
N GLN A 156 30.18 16.63 -23.65
CA GLN A 156 29.31 15.44 -23.68
C GLN A 156 30.03 14.20 -23.14
N GLU A 157 31.29 13.93 -23.51
CA GLU A 157 32.06 12.80 -22.97
C GLU A 157 32.19 12.88 -21.44
N ARG A 158 32.50 14.07 -20.90
CA ARG A 158 32.61 14.27 -19.45
C ARG A 158 31.25 14.06 -18.76
N TYR A 159 30.17 14.60 -19.31
CA TYR A 159 28.81 14.40 -18.83
C TYR A 159 28.42 12.91 -18.83
N GLU A 160 28.53 12.23 -19.97
CA GLU A 160 28.17 10.82 -20.10
C GLU A 160 29.01 9.94 -19.19
N LYS A 161 30.30 10.22 -19.00
CA LYS A 161 31.20 9.51 -18.10
C LYS A 161 30.81 9.68 -16.63
N MET A 162 30.41 10.88 -16.21
CA MET A 162 29.85 11.12 -14.87
C MET A 162 28.53 10.37 -14.68
N MET A 163 27.57 10.51 -15.60
CA MET A 163 26.25 9.88 -15.53
C MET A 163 26.32 8.35 -15.62
N ASN A 164 27.17 7.78 -16.49
CA ASN A 164 27.41 6.34 -16.55
C ASN A 164 27.93 5.80 -15.23
N THR A 165 28.81 6.55 -14.54
CA THR A 165 29.41 6.10 -13.26
C THR A 165 28.34 6.13 -12.17
N PHE A 166 27.58 7.21 -12.08
CA PHE A 166 26.41 7.35 -11.20
C PHE A 166 25.40 6.21 -11.39
N LEU A 167 24.90 6.01 -12.62
CA LEU A 167 23.88 4.99 -12.93
C LEU A 167 24.39 3.56 -12.67
N LYS A 168 25.66 3.26 -12.94
CA LYS A 168 26.27 1.94 -12.67
C LYS A 168 26.41 1.66 -11.17
N THR A 169 26.61 2.68 -10.34
CA THR A 169 26.61 2.54 -8.87
C THR A 169 25.19 2.43 -8.32
N MET A 170 24.28 3.32 -8.75
CA MET A 170 22.87 3.31 -8.35
C MET A 170 22.19 1.97 -8.66
N GLN A 171 22.51 1.33 -9.80
CA GLN A 171 22.02 -0.01 -10.15
C GLN A 171 22.57 -1.15 -9.25
N LYS A 172 23.69 -0.92 -8.56
CA LYS A 172 24.40 -1.96 -7.77
C LYS A 172 24.29 -1.78 -6.25
N MET A 173 24.08 -0.56 -5.75
CA MET A 173 24.04 -0.29 -4.31
C MET A 173 22.92 -1.08 -3.59
N GLU A 174 23.18 -1.44 -2.33
CA GLU A 174 22.20 -2.12 -1.48
C GLU A 174 20.96 -1.23 -1.25
N LEU A 175 19.78 -1.85 -1.25
CA LEU A 175 18.50 -1.18 -1.00
C LEU A 175 17.96 -1.62 0.36
N PHE A 176 17.25 -0.73 1.07
CA PHE A 176 16.56 -1.09 2.31
C PHE A 176 15.58 -2.24 2.04
N ASN A 177 15.73 -3.34 2.80
CA ASN A 177 15.01 -4.61 2.62
C ASN A 177 15.08 -5.23 1.19
N ASN A 178 16.01 -4.78 0.33
CA ASN A 178 16.03 -5.02 -1.13
C ASN A 178 14.84 -4.43 -1.91
N GLU A 179 14.13 -3.44 -1.35
CA GLU A 179 12.88 -2.91 -1.93
C GLU A 179 12.99 -1.45 -2.41
N LEU A 180 13.57 -0.56 -1.61
CA LEU A 180 13.66 0.89 -1.90
C LEU A 180 15.01 1.49 -1.45
N PRO A 181 15.43 2.66 -1.96
CA PRO A 181 16.62 3.34 -1.47
C PRO A 181 16.56 3.60 0.04
N ASN A 182 17.70 3.48 0.70
CA ASN A 182 17.84 3.87 2.10
C ASN A 182 17.81 5.40 2.24
N LYS A 183 17.27 5.94 3.34
CA LYS A 183 17.18 7.40 3.59
C LYS A 183 18.53 8.14 3.49
N THR A 184 19.66 7.50 3.79
CA THR A 184 21.01 8.05 3.50
C THR A 184 22.02 6.98 3.08
N TYR A 185 23.06 7.41 2.37
CA TYR A 185 24.19 6.59 1.94
C TYR A 185 25.52 7.33 2.11
N ASN A 186 26.60 6.57 2.35
CA ASN A 186 27.97 7.08 2.31
C ASN A 186 28.46 7.20 0.85
N THR A 187 28.76 8.41 0.38
CA THR A 187 29.03 8.66 -1.05
C THR A 187 30.31 8.00 -1.56
N LYS A 188 31.34 7.83 -0.71
CA LYS A 188 32.61 7.19 -1.09
C LYS A 188 32.54 5.66 -1.20
N SER A 189 31.47 5.03 -0.70
CA SER A 189 31.36 3.56 -0.63
C SER A 189 30.02 2.99 -1.09
N ALA A 190 29.03 3.83 -1.39
CA ALA A 190 27.66 3.45 -1.77
C ALA A 190 26.96 2.50 -0.77
N LYS A 191 27.35 2.56 0.52
CA LYS A 191 26.76 1.78 1.61
C LYS A 191 25.67 2.57 2.32
N MET A 192 24.60 1.88 2.74
CA MET A 192 23.52 2.46 3.54
C MET A 192 24.05 3.01 4.88
N THR A 193 23.53 4.18 5.29
CA THR A 193 23.92 4.85 6.54
C THR A 193 22.72 5.32 7.35
N ASP A 194 23.00 5.93 8.51
CA ASP A 194 22.13 6.88 9.15
C ASP A 194 22.53 8.34 8.84
N TYR A 195 21.74 9.29 9.34
CA TYR A 195 21.96 10.73 9.20
C TYR A 195 23.29 11.23 9.80
N VAL A 196 24.00 10.44 10.62
CA VAL A 196 25.35 10.75 11.09
C VAL A 196 26.45 10.05 10.28
N ASN A 197 26.10 9.53 9.09
CA ASN A 197 26.98 8.86 8.13
C ASN A 197 27.68 7.60 8.69
N LYS A 198 27.09 6.97 9.71
CA LYS A 198 27.53 5.67 10.21
C LYS A 198 26.87 4.57 9.38
N ILE A 199 27.64 3.56 8.97
CA ILE A 199 27.13 2.44 8.14
C ILE A 199 26.08 1.64 8.92
N GLN A 200 24.91 1.45 8.30
CA GLN A 200 23.78 0.71 8.87
C GLN A 200 23.44 -0.50 7.99
N LYS A 201 23.79 -1.71 8.44
CA LYS A 201 23.60 -2.95 7.67
C LYS A 201 22.13 -3.28 7.38
N GLU A 202 21.23 -2.92 8.30
CA GLU A 202 19.77 -3.09 8.12
C GLU A 202 19.13 -1.82 7.50
N GLY A 203 19.90 -0.75 7.31
CA GLY A 203 19.43 0.57 6.91
C GLY A 203 18.60 1.28 7.99
N THR A 204 17.98 2.38 7.59
CA THR A 204 17.16 3.29 8.40
C THR A 204 15.73 3.46 7.85
N GLY A 205 15.41 2.79 6.75
CA GLY A 205 14.13 2.88 6.03
C GLY A 205 14.27 3.66 4.72
N TRP A 206 13.16 4.07 4.12
CA TRP A 206 13.10 4.76 2.82
C TRP A 206 12.36 6.10 2.92
N SER A 207 12.58 6.97 1.95
CA SER A 207 11.77 8.17 1.72
C SER A 207 10.99 8.02 0.41
N ALA A 208 9.70 8.36 0.43
CA ALA A 208 8.92 8.55 -0.79
C ALA A 208 9.29 9.87 -1.47
N ALA A 209 9.57 10.92 -0.70
CA ALA A 209 9.98 12.22 -1.21
C ALA A 209 11.32 12.17 -1.97
N ASP A 210 12.35 11.59 -1.34
CA ASP A 210 13.69 11.47 -1.93
C ASP A 210 13.70 10.56 -3.18
N LEU A 211 12.68 9.70 -3.34
CA LEU A 211 12.49 8.86 -4.51
C LEU A 211 11.71 9.60 -5.62
N ALA A 212 10.63 10.31 -5.29
CA ALA A 212 9.91 11.17 -6.23
C ALA A 212 10.84 12.18 -6.91
N ARG A 213 11.63 12.92 -6.12
CA ARG A 213 12.62 13.88 -6.62
C ARG A 213 13.64 13.22 -7.58
N LEU A 214 14.14 12.03 -7.23
CA LEU A 214 15.04 11.25 -8.09
C LEU A 214 14.35 10.78 -9.39
N LEU A 215 13.09 10.38 -9.33
CA LEU A 215 12.31 9.95 -10.50
C LEU A 215 12.06 11.12 -11.47
N SER A 216 11.82 12.33 -10.96
CA SER A 216 11.75 13.55 -11.76
C SER A 216 13.08 13.85 -12.49
N ALA A 217 14.21 13.86 -11.77
CA ALA A 217 15.52 14.11 -12.37
C ALA A 217 15.91 13.07 -13.42
N LEU A 218 15.59 11.79 -13.16
CA LEU A 218 15.85 10.70 -14.10
C LEU A 218 14.93 10.75 -15.34
N ASN A 219 13.71 11.29 -15.22
CA ASN A 219 12.81 11.46 -16.37
C ASN A 219 13.37 12.48 -17.38
N VAL A 220 13.90 13.63 -16.93
CA VAL A 220 14.51 14.62 -17.84
C VAL A 220 15.65 14.01 -18.65
N VAL A 221 16.55 13.28 -17.99
CA VAL A 221 17.69 12.64 -18.69
C VAL A 221 17.24 11.50 -19.59
N GLU A 222 16.21 10.71 -19.22
CA GLU A 222 15.64 9.68 -20.10
C GLU A 222 15.01 10.27 -21.37
N GLN A 223 14.27 11.38 -21.25
CA GLN A 223 13.64 12.02 -22.41
C GLN A 223 14.64 12.73 -23.33
N CYS A 224 15.78 13.17 -22.80
CA CYS A 224 16.70 14.06 -23.53
C CYS A 224 18.06 13.46 -23.92
N GLU A 225 18.51 12.35 -23.31
CA GLU A 225 19.83 11.78 -23.56
C GLU A 225 19.69 10.27 -23.86
N GLU A 226 19.35 9.95 -25.11
CA GLU A 226 18.97 8.59 -25.55
C GLU A 226 20.02 7.51 -25.25
N THR A 227 21.31 7.88 -25.20
CA THR A 227 22.43 7.00 -24.84
C THR A 227 22.37 6.51 -23.38
N LEU A 228 21.68 7.25 -22.50
CA LEU A 228 21.54 6.95 -21.08
C LEU A 228 20.20 6.29 -20.72
N ALA A 229 19.14 6.52 -21.51
CA ALA A 229 17.78 6.04 -21.24
C ALA A 229 17.70 4.53 -20.87
N PRO A 230 18.34 3.57 -21.58
CA PRO A 230 18.29 2.15 -21.22
C PRO A 230 18.86 1.82 -19.82
N GLN A 231 19.81 2.61 -19.32
CA GLN A 231 20.37 2.47 -17.97
C GLN A 231 19.47 3.09 -16.90
N ILE A 232 18.71 4.12 -17.26
CA ILE A 232 17.73 4.78 -16.39
C ILE A 232 16.48 3.92 -16.24
N GLU A 233 15.91 3.43 -17.35
CA GLU A 233 14.81 2.46 -17.35
C GLU A 233 15.13 1.23 -16.49
N LYS A 234 16.35 0.71 -16.61
CA LYS A 234 16.85 -0.42 -15.79
C LYS A 234 17.07 -0.06 -14.32
N LEU A 235 17.32 1.21 -13.98
CA LEU A 235 17.46 1.68 -12.61
C LEU A 235 16.08 1.81 -11.94
N THR A 236 15.11 2.45 -12.59
CA THR A 236 13.75 2.65 -12.04
C THR A 236 13.01 1.32 -11.87
N LEU A 237 13.23 0.36 -12.77
CA LEU A 237 12.79 -1.05 -12.62
C LEU A 237 13.32 -1.77 -11.35
N ARG A 238 14.21 -1.20 -10.53
CA ARG A 238 14.70 -1.83 -9.29
C ARG A 238 13.76 -1.63 -8.09
N TYR A 239 12.96 -0.57 -8.09
CA TYR A 239 12.25 -0.09 -6.90
C TYR A 239 10.87 -0.74 -6.70
N ARG A 240 10.41 -0.84 -5.45
CA ARG A 240 9.09 -1.33 -5.08
C ARG A 240 8.13 -0.18 -4.77
N TYR A 241 7.37 0.26 -5.76
CA TYR A 241 6.57 1.50 -5.70
C TYR A 241 5.47 1.47 -4.63
N CYS A 242 4.79 0.33 -4.42
CA CYS A 242 3.76 0.16 -3.37
C CYS A 242 4.29 0.14 -1.91
N ARG A 243 5.59 0.38 -1.69
CA ARG A 243 6.10 0.76 -0.36
C ARG A 243 6.00 2.27 -0.13
N ALA A 244 6.16 3.06 -1.19
CA ALA A 244 6.14 4.52 -1.16
C ALA A 244 4.78 5.12 -1.55
N LEU A 245 3.95 4.39 -2.31
CA LEU A 245 2.60 4.78 -2.71
C LEU A 245 1.54 3.87 -2.07
N SER A 246 0.36 4.41 -1.79
CA SER A 246 -0.85 3.60 -1.55
C SER A 246 -1.48 3.12 -2.88
N VAL A 247 -2.65 2.48 -2.81
CA VAL A 247 -3.40 2.09 -4.04
C VAL A 247 -4.03 3.32 -4.69
N GLU A 248 -4.41 4.27 -3.86
CA GLU A 248 -5.07 5.53 -4.16
C GLU A 248 -4.07 6.62 -4.60
N GLY A 249 -2.81 6.52 -4.18
CA GLY A 249 -1.72 7.39 -4.62
C GLY A 249 -1.23 8.41 -3.58
N ASP A 250 -1.50 8.21 -2.30
CA ASP A 250 -0.87 8.94 -1.18
C ASP A 250 0.63 8.54 -1.04
N LEU A 251 1.49 9.46 -0.54
CA LEU A 251 2.92 9.21 -0.27
C LEU A 251 3.20 8.67 1.15
N TYR A 252 4.07 7.66 1.26
CA TYR A 252 4.41 6.98 2.52
C TYR A 252 5.90 6.67 2.70
N GLY A 253 6.47 7.26 3.74
CA GLY A 253 7.84 7.03 4.20
C GLY A 253 7.95 5.85 5.14
N GLY A 254 9.10 5.17 5.11
CA GLY A 254 9.44 4.09 6.04
C GLY A 254 10.58 4.52 6.96
N THR A 255 10.38 4.43 8.27
CA THR A 255 11.45 4.62 9.27
C THR A 255 11.70 3.32 10.02
N TYR A 256 12.92 2.81 9.97
CA TYR A 256 13.35 1.60 10.68
C TYR A 256 14.10 1.96 11.96
N LYS A 257 13.56 1.56 13.11
CA LYS A 257 14.12 1.85 14.44
C LYS A 257 13.75 0.75 15.43
N ASP A 258 14.65 0.43 16.37
CA ASP A 258 14.42 -0.52 17.47
C ASP A 258 13.85 -1.89 17.01
N GLY A 259 14.36 -2.40 15.88
CA GLY A 259 13.93 -3.66 15.26
C GLY A 259 12.55 -3.62 14.61
N LYS A 260 12.02 -2.43 14.29
CA LYS A 260 10.66 -2.22 13.77
C LYS A 260 10.69 -1.23 12.61
N LEU A 261 9.99 -1.58 11.55
CA LEU A 261 9.62 -0.65 10.49
C LEU A 261 8.33 0.07 10.87
N HIS A 262 8.34 1.39 10.78
CA HIS A 262 7.21 2.28 10.96
C HIS A 262 6.93 2.98 9.62
N ILE A 263 5.77 2.71 9.02
CA ILE A 263 5.33 3.33 7.77
C ILE A 263 4.33 4.42 8.11
N LEU A 264 4.60 5.66 7.68
CA LEU A 264 3.83 6.86 8.00
C LEU A 264 3.66 7.74 6.75
N HIS A 265 2.62 8.58 6.73
CA HIS A 265 2.43 9.58 5.68
C HIS A 265 3.65 10.49 5.64
N GLU A 266 4.17 10.78 4.46
CA GLU A 266 5.38 11.58 4.26
C GLU A 266 5.12 12.70 3.25
N ALA A 267 5.90 13.79 3.36
CA ALA A 267 5.62 15.13 2.84
C ALA A 267 4.45 15.86 3.54
N LEU A 268 4.53 17.20 3.51
CA LEU A 268 3.50 18.15 3.92
C LEU A 268 2.90 18.80 2.67
N THR A 269 1.77 19.50 2.82
CA THR A 269 1.22 20.37 1.76
C THR A 269 2.28 21.33 1.19
N GLY A 270 2.27 21.50 -0.13
CA GLY A 270 3.36 22.08 -0.93
C GLY A 270 4.25 20.98 -1.50
N TYR A 271 4.94 20.24 -0.63
CA TYR A 271 5.83 19.15 -1.04
C TYR A 271 5.06 17.94 -1.59
N GLU A 272 3.96 17.52 -0.96
CA GLU A 272 3.25 16.29 -1.34
C GLU A 272 2.68 16.37 -2.76
N GLU A 273 2.06 17.51 -3.08
CA GLU A 273 1.43 17.80 -4.36
C GLU A 273 2.49 17.97 -5.48
N TYR A 274 3.65 18.57 -5.16
CA TYR A 274 4.81 18.60 -6.04
C TYR A 274 5.37 17.19 -6.32
N LEU A 275 5.62 16.40 -5.27
CA LEU A 275 6.28 15.09 -5.35
C LEU A 275 5.42 14.00 -6.01
N ALA A 276 4.09 14.14 -5.99
CA ALA A 276 3.17 13.28 -6.72
C ALA A 276 3.55 13.16 -8.21
N ARG A 277 3.92 14.28 -8.84
CA ARG A 277 4.24 14.37 -10.27
C ARG A 277 5.48 13.55 -10.64
N GLY A 278 6.46 13.44 -9.74
CA GLY A 278 7.64 12.58 -9.93
C GLY A 278 7.29 11.09 -10.05
N TYR A 279 6.19 10.64 -9.45
CA TYR A 279 5.66 9.28 -9.60
C TYR A 279 4.80 9.12 -10.86
N GLU A 280 3.99 10.12 -11.21
CA GLU A 280 3.15 10.14 -12.42
C GLU A 280 3.98 10.12 -13.71
N LEU A 281 5.13 10.81 -13.74
CA LEU A 281 6.10 10.76 -14.85
C LEU A 281 6.54 9.32 -15.18
N TRP A 282 6.44 8.40 -14.23
CA TRP A 282 6.72 6.96 -14.39
C TRP A 282 5.45 6.09 -14.40
N HIS A 283 4.31 6.66 -14.85
CA HIS A 283 2.98 6.04 -14.96
C HIS A 283 2.32 5.61 -13.62
N ASN A 284 2.89 5.91 -12.46
CA ASN A 284 2.32 5.48 -11.18
C ASN A 284 1.11 6.35 -10.81
N ASN A 285 0.11 5.76 -10.16
CA ASN A 285 -0.95 6.54 -9.55
C ASN A 285 -0.42 7.30 -8.32
N ALA A 286 -0.42 8.63 -8.38
CA ALA A 286 -0.20 9.53 -7.25
C ALA A 286 -1.33 10.57 -7.11
N SER A 287 -2.52 10.26 -7.63
CA SER A 287 -3.63 11.24 -7.76
C SER A 287 -4.18 11.74 -6.43
N GLU A 288 -4.15 10.95 -5.35
CA GLU A 288 -4.44 11.47 -4.01
C GLU A 288 -3.33 12.40 -3.50
N ALA A 289 -2.03 12.09 -3.70
CA ALA A 289 -0.93 12.98 -3.32
C ALA A 289 -0.95 14.32 -4.06
N ARG A 290 -1.41 14.34 -5.32
CA ARG A 290 -1.52 15.55 -6.16
C ARG A 290 -2.63 16.52 -5.72
N GLN A 291 -3.54 16.10 -4.85
CA GLN A 291 -4.63 16.94 -4.34
C GLN A 291 -4.23 17.65 -3.04
N TYR A 292 -4.56 18.95 -2.94
CA TYR A 292 -4.44 19.79 -1.73
C TYR A 292 -5.45 19.41 -0.61
N LYS A 293 -5.73 18.12 -0.43
CA LYS A 293 -6.71 17.50 0.49
C LYS A 293 -6.52 17.82 1.99
N PHE A 294 -5.33 18.27 2.37
CA PHE A 294 -4.93 18.59 3.74
C PHE A 294 -4.67 20.09 3.97
N VAL A 295 -4.98 20.95 3.00
CA VAL A 295 -4.75 22.40 3.13
C VAL A 295 -5.74 23.07 4.09
N LYS A 296 -5.24 24.08 4.79
CA LYS A 296 -6.00 25.23 5.30
C LYS A 296 -5.29 26.48 4.81
N GLU A 297 -6.04 27.45 4.30
CA GLU A 297 -5.48 28.79 4.04
C GLU A 297 -5.37 29.60 5.34
N VAL A 298 -4.25 30.29 5.51
CA VAL A 298 -4.01 31.27 6.58
C VAL A 298 -3.69 32.62 5.95
N ASP A 299 -4.12 33.70 6.61
CA ASP A 299 -3.81 35.06 6.19
C ASP A 299 -2.48 35.52 6.80
N VAL A 300 -1.55 35.97 5.95
CA VAL A 300 -0.33 36.67 6.35
C VAL A 300 -0.17 37.88 5.44
N TYR A 301 -0.19 39.09 6.02
CA TYR A 301 -0.21 40.37 5.29
C TYR A 301 -1.29 40.46 4.20
N GLY A 302 -2.49 39.91 4.45
CA GLY A 302 -3.61 39.88 3.50
C GLY A 302 -3.53 38.74 2.46
N ILE A 303 -2.42 38.01 2.40
CA ILE A 303 -2.17 36.96 1.42
C ILE A 303 -2.56 35.60 1.98
N LYS A 304 -3.28 34.79 1.20
CA LYS A 304 -3.70 33.43 1.59
C LYS A 304 -2.61 32.41 1.30
N ILE A 305 -1.91 31.96 2.33
CA ILE A 305 -0.88 30.92 2.22
C ILE A 305 -1.44 29.55 2.60
N PRO A 306 -1.04 28.45 1.92
CA PRO A 306 -1.44 27.10 2.27
C PRO A 306 -0.63 26.59 3.47
N THR A 307 -1.28 26.05 4.49
CA THR A 307 -0.63 25.32 5.60
C THR A 307 -1.32 23.98 5.83
N ASP A 308 -0.56 23.01 6.34
CA ASP A 308 -1.05 21.64 6.54
C ASP A 308 -1.97 21.54 7.77
N THR A 309 -3.07 20.80 7.63
CA THR A 309 -4.05 20.54 8.71
C THR A 309 -3.76 19.28 9.54
N ARG A 310 -2.78 18.46 9.13
CA ARG A 310 -2.41 17.22 9.82
C ARG A 310 -1.67 17.52 11.14
N PRO A 311 -1.92 16.74 12.22
CA PRO A 311 -1.31 16.96 13.53
C PRO A 311 0.13 16.42 13.59
N PHE A 312 1.02 17.01 12.80
CA PHE A 312 2.46 16.75 12.81
C PHE A 312 3.18 17.58 13.89
N PHE A 313 4.49 17.35 14.05
CA PHE A 313 5.33 18.10 14.98
C PHE A 313 5.57 19.56 14.52
N SER A 314 5.36 19.85 13.24
CA SER A 314 5.35 21.17 12.61
C SER A 314 4.51 21.13 11.32
N ASN A 315 3.94 22.26 10.93
CA ASN A 315 3.08 22.45 9.75
C ASN A 315 3.64 23.57 8.85
N PHE A 316 4.95 23.50 8.61
CA PHE A 316 5.73 24.58 8.02
C PHE A 316 5.37 24.87 6.56
N VAL A 317 5.52 26.15 6.20
CA VAL A 317 5.30 26.68 4.84
C VAL A 317 6.59 27.34 4.39
N GLU A 318 7.14 26.89 3.26
CA GLU A 318 8.49 27.23 2.77
C GLU A 318 8.49 27.38 1.24
N SER A 319 9.50 28.05 0.67
CA SER A 319 9.50 28.41 -0.76
C SER A 319 9.88 27.27 -1.72
N GLU A 320 10.78 26.37 -1.30
CA GLU A 320 11.39 25.34 -2.17
C GLU A 320 10.41 24.44 -2.95
N PRO A 321 9.33 23.86 -2.37
CA PRO A 321 8.44 22.97 -3.12
C PRO A 321 7.67 23.72 -4.23
N PHE A 322 7.29 24.97 -3.98
CA PHE A 322 6.63 25.83 -4.97
C PHE A 322 7.61 26.25 -6.08
N TRP A 323 8.89 26.46 -5.74
CA TRP A 323 9.92 26.81 -6.72
C TRP A 323 10.22 25.64 -7.66
N TYR A 324 10.43 24.43 -7.14
CA TYR A 324 10.60 23.24 -7.99
C TYR A 324 9.38 22.99 -8.89
N LEU A 325 8.17 23.14 -8.35
CA LEU A 325 6.92 23.00 -9.11
C LEU A 325 6.84 23.99 -10.28
N GLY A 326 7.32 25.22 -10.08
CA GLY A 326 7.52 26.21 -11.14
C GLY A 326 8.59 25.79 -12.15
N PHE A 327 9.81 25.48 -11.71
CA PHE A 327 10.94 25.17 -12.60
C PHE A 327 10.70 23.94 -13.49
N GLU A 328 10.11 22.90 -12.91
CA GLU A 328 9.95 21.62 -13.57
C GLU A 328 8.67 21.55 -14.38
N TYR A 329 7.54 21.91 -13.80
CA TYR A 329 6.22 21.63 -14.37
C TYR A 329 5.53 22.87 -14.96
N GLY A 330 6.05 24.07 -14.70
CA GLY A 330 5.60 25.29 -15.36
C GLY A 330 4.19 25.75 -15.00
N VAL A 331 3.69 25.33 -13.83
CA VAL A 331 2.29 25.50 -13.39
C VAL A 331 1.31 24.72 -14.29
N ASP A 332 1.21 23.41 -14.04
CA ASP A 332 0.28 22.52 -14.74
C ASP A 332 -1.15 22.50 -14.15
N ASP A 333 -1.40 23.18 -13.03
CA ASP A 333 -2.75 23.38 -12.47
C ASP A 333 -2.93 24.76 -11.79
N ASN A 334 -4.18 25.23 -11.76
CA ASN A 334 -4.55 26.56 -11.29
C ASN A 334 -4.35 26.79 -9.78
N GLU A 335 -4.44 25.75 -8.95
CA GLU A 335 -4.29 25.88 -7.50
C GLU A 335 -2.81 25.94 -7.11
N SER A 336 -1.98 25.08 -7.71
CA SER A 336 -0.53 25.20 -7.67
C SER A 336 -0.06 26.60 -8.11
N GLY A 337 -0.64 27.13 -9.20
CA GLY A 337 -0.35 28.50 -9.68
C GLY A 337 -0.72 29.58 -8.68
N ARG A 338 -1.91 29.49 -8.06
CA ARG A 338 -2.36 30.39 -6.98
C ARG A 338 -1.36 30.39 -5.83
N TYR A 339 -0.95 29.20 -5.35
CA TYR A 339 -0.04 29.12 -4.22
C TYR A 339 1.40 29.57 -4.57
N ILE A 340 1.91 29.26 -5.76
CA ILE A 340 3.21 29.78 -6.26
C ILE A 340 3.22 31.32 -6.23
N HIS A 341 2.16 31.97 -6.73
CA HIS A 341 2.02 33.42 -6.68
C HIS A 341 1.92 33.95 -5.24
N ASN A 342 1.07 33.36 -4.40
CA ASN A 342 0.87 33.80 -3.02
C ASN A 342 2.14 33.65 -2.15
N ILE A 343 2.93 32.58 -2.37
CA ILE A 343 4.20 32.31 -1.67
C ILE A 343 5.30 33.29 -2.10
N TYR A 344 5.26 33.79 -3.33
CA TYR A 344 6.05 34.97 -3.73
C TYR A 344 5.53 36.23 -3.01
N GLN A 345 4.23 36.54 -3.16
CA GLN A 345 3.65 37.82 -2.79
C GLN A 345 3.76 38.08 -1.27
N VAL A 346 3.52 37.08 -0.44
CA VAL A 346 3.63 37.20 1.03
C VAL A 346 5.03 37.61 1.50
N GLN A 347 6.08 37.27 0.74
CA GLN A 347 7.47 37.65 1.02
C GLN A 347 7.78 39.07 0.55
N GLU A 348 7.16 39.53 -0.55
CA GLU A 348 7.17 40.94 -0.96
C GLU A 348 6.43 41.84 0.04
N GLU A 349 5.25 41.42 0.52
CA GLU A 349 4.48 42.17 1.51
C GLU A 349 5.22 42.27 2.86
N ARG A 350 5.95 41.21 3.30
CA ARG A 350 6.87 41.33 4.45
C ARG A 350 7.87 42.44 4.24
N TYR A 351 8.50 42.53 3.06
CA TYR A 351 9.46 43.59 2.76
C TYR A 351 8.79 44.98 2.76
N LYS A 352 7.59 45.14 2.19
CA LYS A 352 6.83 46.40 2.23
C LYS A 352 6.48 46.83 3.65
N HIS A 353 6.09 45.89 4.51
CA HIS A 353 5.72 46.16 5.91
C HIS A 353 6.89 46.36 6.87
N THR A 354 8.10 45.84 6.58
CA THR A 354 9.19 45.76 7.56
C THR A 354 10.56 46.23 7.06
N GLY A 355 10.74 46.45 5.76
CA GLY A 355 12.04 46.69 5.12
C GLY A 355 12.94 45.45 5.03
N GLN A 356 12.58 44.32 5.66
CA GLN A 356 13.39 43.10 5.67
C GLN A 356 13.30 42.36 4.32
N LEU A 357 14.41 42.29 3.58
CA LEU A 357 14.51 41.43 2.41
C LEU A 357 14.28 39.97 2.83
N THR A 358 13.41 39.27 2.12
CA THR A 358 12.84 37.98 2.53
C THR A 358 12.83 37.00 1.36
N ALA A 359 13.54 35.88 1.54
CA ALA A 359 13.42 34.68 0.71
C ALA A 359 13.73 33.48 1.60
N VAL A 360 12.70 32.81 2.14
CA VAL A 360 12.84 31.84 3.23
C VAL A 360 12.44 30.43 2.81
N THR A 361 13.28 29.46 3.20
CA THR A 361 13.07 28.02 3.03
C THR A 361 14.01 27.27 3.99
N GLU A 362 13.94 25.94 4.01
CA GLU A 362 14.83 25.09 4.81
C GLU A 362 16.30 25.22 4.38
N ASP A 363 17.22 25.45 5.33
CA ASP A 363 18.63 25.62 5.02
C ASP A 363 19.53 24.89 6.01
N ASN A 364 20.66 24.39 5.51
CA ASN A 364 21.79 24.09 6.37
C ASN A 364 22.39 25.39 6.90
N ILE A 365 22.84 25.39 8.15
CA ILE A 365 23.56 26.52 8.77
C ILE A 365 24.99 26.14 9.15
N ASP A 366 25.90 27.11 9.17
CA ASP A 366 27.35 26.91 9.42
C ASP A 366 27.72 26.56 10.87
N THR A 367 26.74 26.54 11.77
CA THR A 367 26.89 26.09 13.16
C THR A 367 25.73 25.18 13.58
N ARG A 368 25.81 24.58 14.77
CA ARG A 368 24.77 23.70 15.34
C ARG A 368 23.44 24.47 15.49
N PRO A 369 22.26 23.91 15.13
CA PRO A 369 21.96 22.51 14.77
C PRO A 369 22.34 22.04 13.34
N TYR A 370 23.02 22.84 12.53
CA TYR A 370 23.44 22.55 11.14
C TYR A 370 22.31 22.41 10.11
N PHE A 371 21.04 22.43 10.52
CA PHE A 371 19.87 22.48 9.64
C PHE A 371 18.69 23.12 10.37
N LEU A 372 17.98 24.04 9.70
CA LEU A 372 16.82 24.76 10.20
C LEU A 372 15.77 24.96 9.08
N PHE A 373 14.50 24.95 9.46
CA PHE A 373 13.38 25.34 8.60
C PHE A 373 13.17 26.85 8.75
N ASN A 374 13.41 27.66 7.71
CA ASN A 374 13.07 29.09 7.73
C ASN A 374 11.69 29.25 7.09
N THR A 375 10.67 29.36 7.94
CA THR A 375 9.29 29.28 7.48
C THR A 375 8.70 30.65 7.17
N ILE A 376 7.79 30.69 6.21
CA ILE A 376 6.80 31.76 6.04
C ILE A 376 5.78 31.66 7.19
N TYR A 377 5.42 30.44 7.61
CA TYR A 377 4.49 30.16 8.70
C TYR A 377 4.68 28.75 9.29
N THR A 378 4.52 28.61 10.60
CA THR A 378 4.40 27.32 11.31
C THR A 378 3.75 27.53 12.68
N HIS A 379 3.12 26.49 13.25
CA HIS A 379 2.59 26.43 14.63
C HIS A 379 1.51 27.46 15.04
N GLY A 380 1.12 28.38 14.15
CA GLY A 380 0.22 29.50 14.46
C GLY A 380 0.85 30.88 14.21
N GLU A 381 2.17 30.92 13.99
CA GLU A 381 2.96 32.15 13.84
C GLU A 381 3.57 32.25 12.45
N ALA A 382 3.60 33.47 11.91
CA ALA A 382 4.32 33.77 10.68
C ALA A 382 5.81 34.01 10.97
N TRP A 383 6.66 33.72 9.98
CA TRP A 383 8.08 34.07 9.98
C TRP A 383 8.91 33.46 11.10
N LYS A 384 8.62 32.22 11.53
CA LYS A 384 9.42 31.47 12.50
C LYS A 384 10.53 30.65 11.86
N THR A 385 11.69 30.57 12.51
CA THR A 385 12.76 29.62 12.16
C THR A 385 12.85 28.55 13.25
N ILE A 386 12.72 27.27 12.86
CA ILE A 386 12.66 26.15 13.80
C ILE A 386 13.57 24.99 13.40
N ASN A 387 13.94 24.14 14.36
CA ASN A 387 14.58 22.85 14.06
C ASN A 387 13.56 21.70 13.92
N GLN A 388 14.04 20.48 13.66
CA GLN A 388 13.23 19.26 13.48
C GLN A 388 12.32 18.85 14.67
N LYS A 389 12.40 19.52 15.82
CA LYS A 389 11.51 19.32 16.97
C LYS A 389 10.52 20.47 17.20
N GLY A 390 10.60 21.55 16.41
CA GLY A 390 9.89 22.81 16.72
C GLY A 390 10.56 23.67 17.79
N GLU A 391 11.84 23.44 18.12
CA GLU A 391 12.62 24.38 18.94
C GLU A 391 12.95 25.63 18.10
N ASP A 392 12.76 26.83 18.67
CA ASP A 392 12.94 28.14 18.03
C ASP A 392 14.44 28.50 17.85
N TYR A 393 14.78 29.05 16.69
CA TYR A 393 16.10 29.54 16.28
C TYR A 393 15.97 30.83 15.43
N ASP A 394 15.03 31.70 15.78
CA ASP A 394 14.72 32.95 15.08
C ASP A 394 15.90 33.95 14.95
N GLU A 395 16.99 33.79 15.70
CA GLU A 395 18.25 34.53 15.55
C GLU A 395 19.13 34.00 14.41
N PHE A 396 18.90 32.77 13.95
CA PHE A 396 19.59 32.15 12.81
C PHE A 396 18.82 32.24 11.48
N LYS A 397 17.71 33.01 11.44
CA LYS A 397 16.93 33.19 10.21
C LYS A 397 17.79 33.76 9.07
N THR A 398 17.70 33.16 7.89
CA THR A 398 18.46 33.56 6.70
C THR A 398 17.60 33.99 5.53
N VAL A 399 18.04 35.02 4.81
CA VAL A 399 17.69 35.23 3.41
C VAL A 399 18.45 34.17 2.60
N SER A 400 17.72 33.15 2.15
CA SER A 400 18.28 31.98 1.48
C SER A 400 18.72 32.30 0.06
N SER A 401 19.98 32.03 -0.28
CA SER A 401 20.52 32.28 -1.62
C SER A 401 19.82 31.43 -2.68
N LYS A 402 19.45 30.17 -2.36
CA LYS A 402 18.69 29.31 -3.28
C LYS A 402 17.26 29.80 -3.49
N ALA A 403 16.55 30.19 -2.44
CA ALA A 403 15.17 30.69 -2.57
C ALA A 403 15.13 32.05 -3.28
N ALA A 404 16.09 32.95 -3.03
CA ALA A 404 16.16 34.27 -3.67
C ALA A 404 16.57 34.21 -5.15
N ILE A 405 17.58 33.40 -5.51
CA ILE A 405 17.97 33.22 -6.91
C ILE A 405 16.88 32.46 -7.66
N GLY A 406 16.29 31.43 -7.04
CA GLY A 406 15.15 30.71 -7.61
C GLY A 406 13.92 31.60 -7.86
N MET A 407 13.59 32.47 -6.90
CA MET A 407 12.51 33.47 -7.04
C MET A 407 12.75 34.37 -8.26
N ARG A 408 13.99 34.83 -8.51
CA ARG A 408 14.32 35.67 -9.67
C ARG A 408 14.11 34.98 -11.03
N TYR A 409 14.20 33.66 -11.09
CA TYR A 409 13.98 32.89 -12.31
C TYR A 409 12.52 32.45 -12.52
N LEU A 410 11.63 32.71 -11.55
CA LEU A 410 10.18 32.52 -11.69
C LEU A 410 9.42 33.85 -11.79
N PHE A 411 9.94 34.92 -11.17
CA PHE A 411 9.28 36.22 -11.06
C PHE A 411 10.21 37.34 -11.54
N ASP A 412 9.88 37.99 -12.65
CA ASP A 412 10.55 39.22 -13.07
C ASP A 412 9.84 40.44 -12.47
N THR A 413 10.15 40.73 -11.21
CA THR A 413 9.57 41.86 -10.46
C THR A 413 10.66 42.74 -9.85
N PRO A 414 10.37 44.01 -9.51
CA PRO A 414 11.31 44.87 -8.80
C PRO A 414 11.77 44.29 -7.46
N TYR A 415 10.92 43.52 -6.77
CA TYR A 415 11.27 42.86 -5.51
C TYR A 415 12.17 41.64 -5.72
N ALA A 416 11.84 40.73 -6.64
CA ALA A 416 12.68 39.57 -6.93
C ALA A 416 14.08 40.00 -7.42
N ASN A 417 14.15 41.01 -8.29
CA ASN A 417 15.41 41.63 -8.71
C ASN A 417 16.20 42.25 -7.53
N LYS A 418 15.52 42.84 -6.53
CA LYS A 418 16.16 43.41 -5.34
C LYS A 418 16.76 42.32 -4.42
N VAL A 419 16.01 41.26 -4.11
CA VAL A 419 16.52 40.16 -3.27
C VAL A 419 17.63 39.38 -4.00
N PHE A 420 17.52 39.18 -5.32
CA PHE A 420 18.58 38.60 -6.14
C PHE A 420 19.89 39.39 -6.05
N ASN A 421 19.85 40.71 -6.28
CA ASN A 421 21.06 41.54 -6.22
C ASN A 421 21.71 41.57 -4.83
N TYR A 422 20.93 41.37 -3.76
CA TYR A 422 21.44 41.20 -2.39
C TYR A 422 22.22 39.88 -2.19
N VAL A 423 21.80 38.78 -2.82
CA VAL A 423 22.43 37.46 -2.63
C VAL A 423 23.39 37.01 -3.75
N LYS A 424 23.39 37.61 -4.93
CA LYS A 424 24.09 37.05 -6.11
C LYS A 424 25.62 36.97 -5.97
N ASN A 425 26.20 37.74 -5.05
CA ASN A 425 27.62 37.69 -4.70
C ASN A 425 27.94 36.84 -3.44
N ASN A 426 26.97 36.08 -2.92
CA ASN A 426 27.10 35.29 -1.69
C ASN A 426 27.81 33.93 -1.93
N TYR A 427 29.07 33.97 -2.36
CA TYR A 427 29.80 32.77 -2.78
C TYR A 427 31.29 32.76 -2.38
N ASP A 428 31.92 31.59 -2.53
CA ASP A 428 33.35 31.41 -2.67
C ASP A 428 33.69 30.96 -4.11
N PRO A 429 34.49 31.72 -4.89
CA PRO A 429 34.81 31.39 -6.28
C PRO A 429 35.44 30.01 -6.50
N LYS A 430 36.08 29.44 -5.47
CA LYS A 430 36.77 28.16 -5.51
C LYS A 430 35.95 27.01 -4.92
N LYS A 431 34.77 27.28 -4.33
CA LYS A 431 33.96 26.27 -3.63
C LYS A 431 32.47 26.22 -3.96
N GLY A 432 31.84 27.34 -4.32
CA GLY A 432 30.39 27.43 -4.61
C GLY A 432 29.67 28.53 -3.82
N PHE A 433 28.35 28.60 -3.98
CA PHE A 433 27.48 29.50 -3.22
C PHE A 433 27.31 29.04 -1.77
N TYR A 434 27.24 30.02 -0.88
CA TYR A 434 26.83 29.85 0.50
C TYR A 434 25.30 29.78 0.61
N ALA A 435 24.78 29.15 1.66
CA ALA A 435 23.35 28.90 1.84
C ALA A 435 22.51 30.18 1.92
N GLY A 436 23.00 31.23 2.58
CA GLY A 436 22.27 32.49 2.69
C GLY A 436 23.02 33.59 3.45
N ILE A 437 22.30 34.65 3.81
CA ILE A 437 22.76 35.76 4.65
C ILE A 437 21.84 35.85 5.87
N TYR A 438 22.39 35.98 7.07
CA TYR A 438 21.58 36.04 8.29
C TYR A 438 20.82 37.38 8.41
N GLU A 439 19.55 37.36 8.82
CA GLU A 439 18.75 38.58 9.01
C GLU A 439 19.16 39.36 10.27
N LYS A 440 19.31 38.66 11.40
CA LYS A 440 19.54 39.26 12.72
C LYS A 440 21.00 39.21 13.19
N ARG A 441 21.90 38.56 12.44
CA ARG A 441 23.30 38.37 12.80
C ARG A 441 24.20 38.96 11.72
N PRO A 442 25.33 39.60 12.06
CA PRO A 442 26.26 40.09 11.05
C PRO A 442 26.89 38.92 10.27
N GLY A 443 26.68 38.92 8.95
CA GLY A 443 27.42 38.08 8.01
C GLY A 443 26.63 36.97 7.32
N GLN A 444 27.38 36.19 6.55
CA GLN A 444 26.87 35.11 5.69
C GLN A 444 26.66 33.83 6.50
N ASN A 445 25.61 33.07 6.19
CA ASN A 445 25.53 31.66 6.56
C ASN A 445 26.40 30.87 5.59
N LYS A 446 27.63 30.51 6.01
CA LYS A 446 28.65 29.88 5.17
C LYS A 446 28.49 28.36 5.03
N ALA A 447 27.31 27.82 5.38
CA ALA A 447 26.95 26.47 5.00
C ALA A 447 26.96 26.36 3.47
N MET A 448 27.38 25.20 2.97
CA MET A 448 27.69 25.03 1.57
C MET A 448 27.31 23.61 1.17
N THR A 449 26.26 23.53 0.35
CA THR A 449 25.49 22.31 0.13
C THR A 449 25.26 22.06 -1.35
N LEU A 450 24.92 20.81 -1.64
CA LEU A 450 24.47 20.39 -2.96
C LEU A 450 23.11 21.00 -3.28
N ASN A 451 22.19 21.08 -2.31
CA ASN A 451 20.86 21.65 -2.55
C ASN A 451 20.95 23.12 -3.01
N THR A 452 21.68 23.96 -2.27
CA THR A 452 21.86 25.38 -2.61
C THR A 452 22.46 25.57 -4.01
N ASN A 453 23.52 24.82 -4.33
CA ASN A 453 24.25 24.99 -5.59
C ASN A 453 23.53 24.34 -6.78
N ALA A 454 22.76 23.27 -6.56
CA ALA A 454 21.95 22.63 -7.59
C ALA A 454 20.74 23.48 -7.98
N ILE A 455 19.97 24.00 -7.01
CA ILE A 455 18.80 24.84 -7.32
C ILE A 455 19.19 26.08 -8.12
N ILE A 456 20.34 26.70 -7.82
CA ILE A 456 20.86 27.84 -8.60
C ILE A 456 21.10 27.45 -10.07
N LEU A 457 21.63 26.25 -10.33
CA LEU A 457 21.82 25.73 -11.70
C LEU A 457 20.51 25.32 -12.37
N GLU A 458 19.60 24.69 -11.63
CA GLU A 458 18.30 24.19 -12.10
C GLU A 458 17.31 25.32 -12.41
N SER A 459 17.29 26.37 -11.60
CA SER A 459 16.47 27.56 -11.82
C SER A 459 16.93 28.33 -13.06
N MET A 460 18.25 28.46 -13.25
CA MET A 460 18.82 28.99 -14.51
C MET A 460 18.46 28.08 -15.68
N LEU A 461 18.57 26.76 -15.54
CA LEU A 461 18.28 25.82 -16.63
C LEU A 461 16.81 25.92 -17.08
N SER A 462 15.88 25.93 -16.14
CA SER A 462 14.45 26.13 -16.40
C SER A 462 14.19 27.47 -17.10
N ALA A 463 14.78 28.57 -16.63
CA ALA A 463 14.64 29.87 -17.27
C ALA A 463 15.19 29.94 -18.71
N LYS A 464 16.08 29.02 -19.12
CA LYS A 464 16.63 28.95 -20.49
C LYS A 464 16.01 27.85 -21.36
N MET A 465 15.40 26.82 -20.80
CA MET A 465 14.73 25.73 -21.54
C MET A 465 13.20 25.85 -21.55
N GLY A 466 12.63 26.66 -20.65
CA GLY A 466 11.25 26.51 -20.17
C GLY A 466 11.13 25.37 -19.15
N PRO A 467 9.88 24.99 -18.79
CA PRO A 467 9.63 23.92 -17.83
C PRO A 467 10.36 22.62 -18.19
N LEU A 468 11.14 22.09 -17.25
CA LEU A 468 12.06 20.97 -17.47
C LEU A 468 11.34 19.62 -17.73
N GLN A 469 10.04 19.54 -17.42
CA GLN A 469 9.19 18.37 -17.59
C GLN A 469 8.02 18.71 -18.51
N LYS A 470 7.67 17.78 -19.41
CA LYS A 470 6.30 17.67 -19.93
C LYS A 470 5.66 16.48 -19.23
N LEU A 471 4.50 16.66 -18.60
CA LEU A 471 3.74 15.59 -17.93
C LEU A 471 3.15 14.53 -18.88
N ASN A 472 3.47 14.62 -20.17
CA ASN A 472 3.15 13.59 -21.16
C ASN A 472 4.12 12.41 -21.01
N LEU A 473 3.56 11.21 -20.83
CA LEU A 473 4.31 9.97 -20.65
C LEU A 473 5.23 9.66 -21.83
N SER A 474 6.48 9.28 -21.56
CA SER A 474 7.49 8.96 -22.58
C SER A 474 7.06 7.75 -23.41
N LYS A 475 6.59 8.02 -24.65
CA LYS A 475 6.26 6.99 -25.65
C LYS A 475 7.49 6.21 -26.14
N LYS A 476 8.70 6.68 -25.86
CA LYS A 476 9.97 6.07 -26.30
C LYS A 476 10.47 4.92 -25.40
N ARG A 477 9.98 4.81 -24.16
CA ARG A 477 10.43 3.76 -23.21
C ARG A 477 10.27 2.35 -23.80
N THR A 478 11.31 1.54 -23.70
CA THR A 478 11.36 0.19 -24.30
C THR A 478 11.47 -0.89 -23.23
N ILE A 479 12.52 -0.86 -22.42
CA ILE A 479 12.81 -1.84 -21.37
C ILE A 479 11.79 -1.71 -20.23
N TYR A 480 11.52 -0.49 -19.76
CA TYR A 480 10.55 -0.19 -18.71
C TYR A 480 9.14 -0.61 -19.13
N ASN A 481 8.73 -0.27 -20.36
CA ASN A 481 7.44 -0.67 -20.92
C ASN A 481 7.31 -2.18 -21.12
N HIS A 482 8.37 -2.86 -21.60
CA HIS A 482 8.39 -4.31 -21.65
C HIS A 482 8.22 -4.90 -20.24
N TYR A 483 9.12 -4.61 -19.30
CA TYR A 483 9.14 -5.27 -18.00
C TYR A 483 7.88 -4.98 -17.15
N ARG A 484 7.26 -3.79 -17.23
CA ARG A 484 6.01 -3.49 -16.50
C ARG A 484 4.77 -4.17 -17.09
N ASN A 485 4.79 -4.53 -18.37
CA ASN A 485 3.69 -5.19 -19.07
C ASN A 485 3.90 -6.71 -19.26
N THR A 486 5.13 -7.24 -19.12
CA THR A 486 5.43 -8.68 -19.29
C THR A 486 5.87 -9.39 -18.00
N VAL A 487 6.42 -8.69 -17.01
CA VAL A 487 6.87 -9.30 -15.75
C VAL A 487 5.87 -9.00 -14.63
N ASN A 488 5.19 -10.06 -14.20
CA ASN A 488 4.13 -10.04 -13.19
C ASN A 488 4.57 -9.32 -11.88
N ASN A 489 3.63 -8.67 -11.19
CA ASN A 489 3.85 -7.33 -10.65
C ASN A 489 4.59 -7.20 -9.29
N PHE A 490 5.71 -7.90 -9.10
CA PHE A 490 6.51 -7.96 -7.85
C PHE A 490 6.96 -6.61 -7.26
N ARG A 491 7.02 -5.57 -8.10
CA ARG A 491 7.49 -4.24 -7.75
C ARG A 491 6.38 -3.20 -7.69
N CYS A 492 5.14 -3.63 -7.92
CA CYS A 492 3.98 -2.75 -8.08
C CYS A 492 4.23 -1.65 -9.14
N LEU A 493 4.86 -2.06 -10.25
CA LEU A 493 5.01 -1.25 -11.44
C LEU A 493 3.61 -0.97 -12.05
N PRO A 494 3.41 0.23 -12.61
CA PRO A 494 2.19 0.57 -13.32
C PRO A 494 2.12 -0.16 -14.66
N THR A 495 1.11 -1.00 -14.83
CA THR A 495 0.96 -1.90 -15.99
C THR A 495 -0.25 -1.50 -16.83
N GLU A 496 -0.11 -1.56 -18.15
CA GLU A 496 -1.22 -1.38 -19.11
C GLU A 496 -1.90 -2.72 -19.44
N THR A 497 -1.20 -3.84 -19.23
CA THR A 497 -1.81 -5.16 -19.30
C THR A 497 -2.62 -5.42 -18.03
N GLU A 498 -3.85 -5.92 -18.17
CA GLU A 498 -4.66 -6.30 -17.01
C GLU A 498 -3.91 -7.29 -16.12
N MET A 499 -4.03 -7.12 -14.78
CA MET A 499 -3.44 -8.06 -13.82
C MET A 499 -3.90 -9.48 -14.14
N LEU A 500 -2.96 -10.43 -14.22
CA LEU A 500 -3.29 -11.83 -14.51
C LEU A 500 -4.22 -12.38 -13.42
N VAL A 501 -5.50 -12.46 -13.78
CA VAL A 501 -6.62 -12.73 -12.89
C VAL A 501 -7.43 -13.84 -13.53
N LEU A 502 -7.59 -14.93 -12.82
CA LEU A 502 -8.46 -16.02 -13.25
C LEU A 502 -9.90 -15.66 -12.87
N GLU A 503 -10.77 -15.62 -13.87
CA GLU A 503 -12.21 -15.58 -13.63
C GLU A 503 -12.64 -16.86 -12.92
N PRO A 504 -13.25 -16.77 -11.73
CA PRO A 504 -13.89 -17.91 -11.12
C PRO A 504 -15.28 -18.11 -11.76
N TYR A 505 -15.72 -19.36 -11.80
CA TYR A 505 -17.00 -19.74 -12.39
C TYR A 505 -18.17 -18.90 -11.85
N ALA A 506 -19.06 -18.53 -12.76
CA ALA A 506 -20.35 -17.93 -12.46
C ALA A 506 -21.46 -18.66 -13.25
N PRO A 507 -22.71 -18.77 -12.73
CA PRO A 507 -23.72 -19.68 -13.29
C PRO A 507 -24.03 -19.48 -14.78
N GLN A 508 -23.93 -18.25 -15.27
CA GLN A 508 -24.15 -17.88 -16.67
C GLN A 508 -23.09 -18.42 -17.64
N MET A 509 -21.96 -18.93 -17.15
CA MET A 509 -20.88 -19.48 -17.98
C MET A 509 -21.13 -20.92 -18.44
N GLY A 510 -22.14 -21.61 -17.89
CA GLY A 510 -22.50 -22.99 -18.23
C GLY A 510 -21.49 -24.03 -17.70
N ASP A 511 -21.85 -24.76 -16.63
CA ASP A 511 -21.08 -25.95 -16.23
C ASP A 511 -21.67 -27.18 -16.95
N ILE A 512 -20.82 -27.82 -17.75
CA ILE A 512 -21.17 -28.87 -18.70
C ILE A 512 -21.27 -30.25 -18.03
N ASN A 513 -20.65 -30.47 -16.86
CA ASN A 513 -20.53 -31.81 -16.27
C ASN A 513 -20.96 -31.90 -14.79
N ARG A 514 -22.28 -31.93 -14.57
CA ARG A 514 -22.93 -31.96 -13.24
C ARG A 514 -23.44 -33.35 -12.80
N SER A 515 -23.17 -34.40 -13.56
CA SER A 515 -23.79 -35.74 -13.42
C SER A 515 -23.58 -36.39 -12.04
N HIS A 516 -22.46 -36.10 -11.37
CA HIS A 516 -22.11 -36.67 -10.06
C HIS A 516 -22.26 -35.69 -8.88
N ASP A 517 -22.56 -34.41 -9.11
CA ASP A 517 -22.57 -33.38 -8.05
C ASP A 517 -23.55 -33.72 -6.91
N ILE A 518 -24.74 -34.23 -7.23
CA ILE A 518 -25.74 -34.65 -6.23
C ILE A 518 -25.29 -35.90 -5.46
N GLN A 519 -24.51 -36.80 -6.07
CA GLN A 519 -23.94 -37.97 -5.39
C GLN A 519 -22.86 -37.54 -4.40
N ASP A 520 -21.95 -36.66 -4.83
CA ASP A 520 -20.87 -36.14 -3.99
C ASP A 520 -21.41 -35.34 -2.79
N ALA A 521 -22.48 -34.56 -3.00
CA ALA A 521 -23.21 -33.87 -1.94
C ALA A 521 -23.90 -34.82 -0.96
N LYS A 522 -24.57 -35.89 -1.45
CA LYS A 522 -25.16 -36.93 -0.59
C LYS A 522 -24.10 -37.62 0.29
N ILE A 523 -22.95 -37.95 -0.28
CA ILE A 523 -21.81 -38.53 0.45
C ILE A 523 -21.31 -37.55 1.52
N ALA A 524 -21.04 -36.29 1.16
CA ALA A 524 -20.59 -35.27 2.10
C ALA A 524 -21.57 -35.02 3.25
N TRP A 525 -22.87 -35.06 2.96
CA TRP A 525 -23.90 -34.88 3.96
C TRP A 525 -23.93 -35.99 5.03
N ARG A 526 -23.55 -37.24 4.70
CA ARG A 526 -23.46 -38.34 5.69
C ARG A 526 -22.57 -38.00 6.88
N TYR A 527 -21.50 -37.23 6.68
CA TYR A 527 -20.67 -36.74 7.77
C TYR A 527 -21.49 -35.93 8.80
N PHE A 528 -22.36 -35.03 8.31
CA PHE A 528 -23.24 -34.16 9.11
C PHE A 528 -24.45 -34.89 9.69
N GLU A 529 -24.76 -36.09 9.23
CA GLU A 529 -25.79 -36.94 9.85
C GLU A 529 -25.18 -37.74 11.00
N ASN A 530 -24.09 -38.47 10.74
CA ASN A 530 -23.43 -39.34 11.71
C ASN A 530 -22.82 -38.60 12.91
N ASN A 531 -22.55 -37.30 12.77
CA ASN A 531 -21.93 -36.47 13.81
C ASN A 531 -22.85 -35.41 14.43
N TYR A 532 -24.16 -35.43 14.13
CA TYR A 532 -25.15 -34.49 14.66
C TYR A 532 -25.61 -34.83 16.08
N TYR A 533 -25.78 -33.80 16.93
CA TYR A 533 -26.32 -33.93 18.28
C TYR A 533 -27.72 -33.27 18.41
N PRO A 534 -28.82 -34.06 18.43
CA PRO A 534 -30.19 -33.51 18.45
C PRO A 534 -30.54 -32.61 19.64
N LYS A 535 -29.81 -32.73 20.77
CA LYS A 535 -30.02 -31.89 21.96
C LYS A 535 -29.40 -30.48 21.85
N THR A 536 -28.52 -30.24 20.88
CA THR A 536 -27.76 -28.99 20.73
C THR A 536 -27.78 -28.41 19.32
N GLY A 537 -28.13 -29.20 18.30
CA GLY A 537 -28.07 -28.78 16.90
C GLY A 537 -26.65 -28.73 16.32
N LEU A 538 -25.63 -29.11 17.11
CA LEU A 538 -24.21 -29.02 16.76
C LEU A 538 -23.72 -30.31 16.09
N VAL A 539 -22.67 -30.21 15.26
CA VAL A 539 -22.00 -31.32 14.58
C VAL A 539 -20.54 -31.42 15.02
N SER A 540 -20.00 -32.62 15.25
CA SER A 540 -18.58 -32.81 15.61
C SER A 540 -17.61 -32.28 14.56
N GLY A 541 -16.46 -31.76 15.00
CA GLY A 541 -15.41 -31.26 14.11
C GLY A 541 -14.56 -32.34 13.44
N LEU A 542 -14.39 -33.45 14.15
CA LEU A 542 -13.75 -34.68 13.72
C LEU A 542 -14.67 -35.85 14.06
N ASN A 543 -14.72 -36.86 13.18
CA ASN A 543 -15.60 -38.01 13.37
C ASN A 543 -15.37 -38.70 14.72
N LYS A 544 -16.47 -39.06 15.40
CA LYS A 544 -16.47 -39.62 16.77
C LYS A 544 -15.87 -38.71 17.87
N TYR A 545 -15.40 -37.50 17.54
CA TYR A 545 -14.71 -36.62 18.49
C TYR A 545 -15.53 -35.35 18.79
N LYS A 546 -16.25 -35.39 19.91
CA LYS A 546 -17.24 -34.38 20.37
C LYS A 546 -16.71 -32.95 20.63
N ILE A 547 -15.43 -32.66 20.43
CA ILE A 547 -14.87 -31.31 20.64
C ILE A 547 -15.00 -30.50 19.35
N ILE A 548 -15.66 -29.35 19.45
CA ILE A 548 -15.79 -28.37 18.37
C ILE A 548 -15.12 -27.04 18.73
N LYS A 549 -14.91 -26.23 17.70
CA LYS A 549 -14.48 -24.83 17.77
C LYS A 549 -15.51 -23.95 17.04
N PRO A 550 -15.44 -22.61 17.13
CA PRO A 550 -16.35 -21.73 16.39
C PRO A 550 -16.39 -21.95 14.86
N GLU A 551 -15.29 -22.27 14.17
CA GLU A 551 -15.34 -22.52 12.71
C GLU A 551 -16.23 -23.71 12.34
N HIS A 552 -16.27 -24.76 13.17
CA HIS A 552 -17.12 -25.92 12.93
C HIS A 552 -18.61 -25.55 13.04
N ILE A 553 -18.96 -24.52 13.82
CA ILE A 553 -20.33 -24.00 13.93
C ILE A 553 -20.70 -23.24 12.65
N GLY A 554 -19.81 -22.36 12.17
CA GLY A 554 -19.98 -21.68 10.88
C GLY A 554 -20.18 -22.66 9.74
N LYS A 555 -19.30 -23.67 9.63
CA LYS A 555 -19.39 -24.73 8.63
C LYS A 555 -20.57 -25.69 8.82
N THR A 556 -21.11 -25.85 10.04
CA THR A 556 -22.40 -26.55 10.24
C THR A 556 -23.55 -25.78 9.59
N ILE A 557 -23.55 -24.44 9.70
CA ILE A 557 -24.58 -23.58 9.11
C ILE A 557 -24.44 -23.54 7.59
N MET A 558 -23.24 -23.24 7.07
CA MET A 558 -22.98 -23.14 5.62
C MET A 558 -23.26 -24.45 4.89
N ALA A 559 -22.79 -25.59 5.41
CA ALA A 559 -23.09 -26.89 4.84
C ALA A 559 -24.59 -27.24 4.89
N SER A 560 -25.32 -26.81 5.91
CA SER A 560 -26.78 -27.01 5.98
C SER A 560 -27.54 -26.15 4.95
N ILE A 561 -27.10 -24.91 4.74
CA ILE A 561 -27.64 -24.01 3.70
C ILE A 561 -27.38 -24.59 2.30
N ALA A 562 -26.16 -25.08 2.05
CA ALA A 562 -25.79 -25.76 0.82
C ALA A 562 -26.61 -27.04 0.60
N ALA A 563 -26.69 -27.93 1.59
CA ALA A 563 -27.46 -29.18 1.51
C ALA A 563 -28.95 -28.93 1.24
N TYR A 564 -29.55 -27.89 1.82
CA TYR A 564 -30.93 -27.49 1.53
C TYR A 564 -31.08 -26.98 0.09
N HIS A 565 -30.22 -26.06 -0.37
CA HIS A 565 -30.29 -25.53 -1.74
C HIS A 565 -29.85 -26.54 -2.84
N LEU A 566 -29.18 -27.63 -2.46
CA LEU A 566 -28.88 -28.80 -3.29
C LEU A 566 -29.96 -29.90 -3.19
N HIS A 567 -31.05 -29.67 -2.44
CA HIS A 567 -32.18 -30.59 -2.25
C HIS A 567 -31.79 -31.94 -1.61
N ILE A 568 -30.73 -31.93 -0.78
CA ILE A 568 -30.26 -33.10 -0.02
C ILE A 568 -31.06 -33.27 1.29
N ILE A 569 -31.65 -32.19 1.80
CA ILE A 569 -32.54 -32.18 2.98
C ILE A 569 -33.79 -31.36 2.75
N SER A 570 -34.89 -31.72 3.43
CA SER A 570 -36.13 -30.95 3.43
C SER A 570 -36.02 -29.66 4.24
N ALA A 571 -36.97 -28.75 4.02
CA ALA A 571 -37.11 -27.52 4.80
C ALA A 571 -37.24 -27.81 6.31
N ASP A 572 -38.02 -28.82 6.70
CA ASP A 572 -38.22 -29.16 8.12
C ASP A 572 -36.93 -29.64 8.79
N VAL A 573 -36.13 -30.45 8.09
CA VAL A 573 -34.83 -30.91 8.60
C VAL A 573 -33.87 -29.71 8.75
N PHE A 574 -33.83 -28.82 7.75
CA PHE A 574 -33.04 -27.59 7.84
C PHE A 574 -33.48 -26.71 9.02
N HIS A 575 -34.76 -26.36 9.10
CA HIS A 575 -35.30 -25.47 10.13
C HIS A 575 -35.19 -26.05 11.54
N LYS A 576 -35.46 -27.36 11.72
CA LYS A 576 -35.30 -28.07 13.00
C LYS A 576 -33.85 -28.09 13.49
N ARG A 577 -32.88 -28.26 12.58
CA ARG A 577 -31.44 -28.19 12.91
C ARG A 577 -31.01 -26.76 13.26
N MET A 578 -31.36 -25.78 12.41
CA MET A 578 -30.95 -24.37 12.61
C MET A 578 -31.56 -23.73 13.86
N SER A 579 -32.85 -23.95 14.14
CA SER A 579 -33.50 -23.45 15.36
C SER A 579 -32.83 -23.98 16.63
N ARG A 580 -32.55 -25.30 16.70
CA ARG A 580 -31.89 -25.92 17.87
C ARG A 580 -30.43 -25.46 18.03
N LEU A 581 -29.71 -25.24 16.92
CA LEU A 581 -28.37 -24.67 16.93
C LEU A 581 -28.40 -23.26 17.53
N LEU A 582 -29.27 -22.37 17.04
CA LEU A 582 -29.39 -20.99 17.52
C LEU A 582 -29.89 -20.87 18.97
N GLU A 583 -30.76 -21.77 19.43
CA GLU A 583 -31.09 -21.89 20.85
C GLU A 583 -29.86 -22.17 21.71
N THR A 584 -29.00 -23.08 21.26
CA THR A 584 -27.79 -23.48 21.98
C THR A 584 -26.76 -22.35 21.97
N LEU A 585 -26.51 -21.71 20.83
CA LEU A 585 -25.64 -20.53 20.74
C LEU A 585 -26.09 -19.41 21.69
N GLY A 586 -27.40 -19.16 21.77
CA GLY A 586 -27.96 -18.15 22.68
C GLY A 586 -27.71 -18.42 24.18
N LYS A 587 -27.37 -19.66 24.55
CA LYS A 587 -27.09 -20.14 25.92
C LYS A 587 -25.62 -20.48 26.17
N MET A 588 -24.76 -20.49 25.15
CA MET A 588 -23.35 -20.88 25.27
C MET A 588 -22.53 -19.82 26.04
N LYS A 589 -21.79 -20.26 27.07
CA LYS A 589 -20.90 -19.36 27.82
C LYS A 589 -19.72 -18.92 26.94
N LEU A 590 -19.48 -17.61 26.85
CA LEU A 590 -18.32 -17.00 26.19
C LEU A 590 -17.05 -17.16 27.05
N TYR A 591 -15.87 -16.93 26.48
CA TYR A 591 -14.64 -16.70 27.25
C TYR A 591 -14.69 -15.31 27.88
N HIS A 592 -14.57 -15.22 29.20
CA HIS A 592 -14.57 -13.96 29.98
C HIS A 592 -15.72 -12.98 29.64
N HIS A 593 -16.89 -13.50 29.21
CA HIS A 593 -18.05 -12.71 28.75
C HIS A 593 -17.78 -11.82 27.52
N GLU A 594 -16.69 -12.05 26.79
CA GLU A 594 -16.28 -11.25 25.63
C GLU A 594 -16.53 -11.96 24.30
N LEU A 595 -15.90 -13.11 24.04
CA LEU A 595 -15.91 -13.77 22.73
C LEU A 595 -16.13 -15.29 22.83
N PRO A 596 -16.61 -15.96 21.76
CA PRO A 596 -16.71 -17.42 21.73
C PRO A 596 -15.39 -18.10 22.13
N ASN A 597 -15.49 -19.10 23.01
CA ASN A 597 -14.34 -19.85 23.53
C ASN A 597 -13.74 -20.75 22.43
N LEU A 598 -12.42 -20.99 22.48
CA LEU A 598 -11.73 -21.87 21.53
C LEU A 598 -12.37 -23.26 21.37
N TYR A 599 -12.90 -23.86 22.45
CA TYR A 599 -13.40 -25.24 22.43
C TYR A 599 -14.73 -25.39 23.18
N TYR A 600 -15.65 -26.13 22.58
CA TYR A 600 -16.94 -26.54 23.16
C TYR A 600 -17.19 -28.04 22.95
N ASP A 601 -17.97 -28.63 23.85
CA ASP A 601 -18.48 -29.99 23.73
C ASP A 601 -19.78 -29.97 22.92
N ALA A 602 -19.78 -30.60 21.74
CA ALA A 602 -20.91 -30.56 20.81
C ALA A 602 -22.17 -31.28 21.34
N LYS A 603 -22.02 -32.28 22.22
CA LYS A 603 -23.13 -33.01 22.85
C LYS A 603 -23.87 -32.17 23.91
N THR A 604 -23.23 -31.14 24.47
CA THR A 604 -23.75 -30.39 25.64
C THR A 604 -23.69 -28.86 25.54
N GLY A 605 -23.01 -28.28 24.55
CA GLY A 605 -22.76 -26.84 24.42
C GLY A 605 -21.82 -26.26 25.50
N LYS A 606 -21.26 -27.07 26.39
CA LYS A 606 -20.39 -26.61 27.49
C LYS A 606 -18.99 -26.28 26.96
N ARG A 607 -18.36 -25.22 27.49
CA ARG A 607 -16.93 -24.93 27.22
C ARG A 607 -16.07 -26.07 27.77
N VAL A 608 -15.11 -26.53 26.98
CA VAL A 608 -14.12 -27.56 27.37
C VAL A 608 -12.69 -27.10 27.11
N THR A 609 -11.70 -27.84 27.61
CA THR A 609 -10.29 -27.71 27.23
C THR A 609 -10.00 -28.45 25.91
N LYS A 610 -8.78 -28.31 25.37
CA LYS A 610 -8.29 -29.11 24.21
C LYS A 610 -8.44 -30.63 24.44
N ALA A 611 -8.46 -31.07 25.69
CA ALA A 611 -8.63 -32.48 26.09
C ALA A 611 -10.07 -32.84 26.52
N GLY A 612 -11.07 -31.99 26.25
CA GLY A 612 -12.49 -32.32 26.45
C GLY A 612 -13.01 -32.25 27.90
N LYS A 613 -12.17 -31.84 28.87
CA LYS A 613 -12.59 -31.58 30.25
C LYS A 613 -13.34 -30.23 30.33
N VAL A 614 -14.45 -30.17 31.07
CA VAL A 614 -15.26 -28.93 31.22
C VAL A 614 -14.44 -27.84 31.91
N THR A 615 -14.59 -26.56 31.48
CA THR A 615 -13.82 -25.43 32.04
C THR A 615 -14.69 -24.23 32.45
N GLN A 616 -14.40 -23.69 33.64
CA GLN A 616 -15.05 -22.50 34.20
C GLN A 616 -14.44 -21.17 33.70
N THR A 617 -13.19 -21.17 33.25
CA THR A 617 -12.51 -19.99 32.68
C THR A 617 -12.60 -19.97 31.15
N GLY A 618 -12.44 -21.13 30.51
CA GLY A 618 -12.20 -21.23 29.07
C GLY A 618 -10.72 -21.11 28.71
N ASN A 619 -10.39 -21.06 27.41
CA ASN A 619 -9.02 -21.19 26.88
C ASN A 619 -8.60 -20.00 26.00
N GLY A 620 -9.40 -18.95 25.94
CA GLY A 620 -9.23 -17.81 25.02
C GLY A 620 -10.10 -17.92 23.77
N TRP A 621 -9.67 -17.26 22.69
CA TRP A 621 -10.40 -17.13 21.42
C TRP A 621 -9.46 -17.15 20.21
N ASN A 622 -9.99 -17.56 19.05
CA ASN A 622 -9.35 -17.39 17.75
C ASN A 622 -10.28 -16.58 16.85
N LEU A 623 -9.78 -15.51 16.25
CA LEU A 623 -10.59 -14.58 15.46
C LEU A 623 -11.01 -15.17 14.11
N TYR A 624 -10.15 -15.95 13.45
CA TYR A 624 -10.49 -16.61 12.19
C TYR A 624 -11.57 -17.68 12.40
N SER A 625 -11.49 -18.42 13.51
CA SER A 625 -12.56 -19.31 13.97
C SER A 625 -13.90 -18.59 14.15
N ILE A 626 -13.88 -17.43 14.83
CA ILE A 626 -15.08 -16.62 15.09
C ILE A 626 -15.61 -16.00 13.78
N ALA A 627 -14.74 -15.57 12.88
CA ALA A 627 -15.12 -15.03 11.58
C ALA A 627 -15.93 -16.04 10.76
N GLN A 628 -15.46 -17.30 10.63
CA GLN A 628 -16.24 -18.34 9.92
C GLN A 628 -17.62 -18.59 10.58
N MET A 629 -17.70 -18.49 11.91
CA MET A 629 -18.97 -18.55 12.63
C MET A 629 -19.89 -17.35 12.31
N MET A 630 -19.34 -16.15 12.21
CA MET A 630 -20.09 -14.94 11.80
C MET A 630 -20.57 -15.02 10.36
N THR A 631 -19.72 -15.48 9.43
CA THR A 631 -20.07 -15.66 8.02
C THR A 631 -21.28 -16.61 7.87
N GLY A 632 -21.25 -17.77 8.52
CA GLY A 632 -22.39 -18.69 8.56
C GLY A 632 -23.65 -18.08 9.17
N LEU A 633 -23.52 -17.37 10.29
CA LEU A 633 -24.65 -16.67 10.94
C LEU A 633 -25.26 -15.59 10.05
N TYR A 634 -24.46 -14.80 9.34
CA TYR A 634 -24.92 -13.79 8.38
C TYR A 634 -25.71 -14.42 7.22
N TYR A 635 -25.18 -15.48 6.60
CA TYR A 635 -25.92 -16.16 5.52
C TYR A 635 -27.25 -16.77 5.97
N LEU A 636 -27.36 -17.12 7.27
CA LEU A 636 -28.59 -17.58 7.89
C LEU A 636 -29.59 -16.44 8.11
N GLU A 637 -29.22 -15.30 8.71
CA GLU A 637 -30.16 -14.17 8.93
C GLU A 637 -30.55 -13.39 7.66
N GLN A 638 -29.69 -13.40 6.64
CA GLN A 638 -29.97 -12.78 5.35
C GLN A 638 -30.73 -13.72 4.41
N GLY A 639 -30.48 -15.02 4.47
CA GLY A 639 -31.24 -16.03 3.72
C GLY A 639 -32.61 -16.33 4.30
N TYR A 640 -32.76 -16.29 5.62
CA TYR A 640 -33.92 -16.78 6.36
C TYR A 640 -34.30 -15.77 7.46
N PRO A 641 -35.09 -14.72 7.14
CA PRO A 641 -35.34 -13.59 8.04
C PRO A 641 -35.90 -13.97 9.43
N ILE A 642 -36.58 -15.12 9.55
CA ILE A 642 -37.05 -15.70 10.82
C ILE A 642 -35.94 -15.90 11.87
N TYR A 643 -34.67 -15.97 11.45
CA TYR A 643 -33.52 -16.14 12.34
C TYR A 643 -32.80 -14.83 12.69
N ARG A 644 -33.16 -13.69 12.08
CA ARG A 644 -32.44 -12.43 12.23
C ARG A 644 -32.35 -11.94 13.67
N GLU A 645 -33.49 -11.80 14.34
CA GLU A 645 -33.53 -11.41 15.77
C GLU A 645 -32.71 -12.36 16.63
N LYS A 646 -32.73 -13.66 16.31
CA LYS A 646 -32.00 -14.67 17.07
C LYS A 646 -30.49 -14.53 16.87
N VAL A 647 -30.03 -14.37 15.63
CA VAL A 647 -28.62 -14.13 15.27
C VAL A 647 -28.12 -12.82 15.90
N PHE A 648 -28.87 -11.73 15.76
CA PHE A 648 -28.57 -10.45 16.41
C PHE A 648 -28.47 -10.58 17.94
N SER A 649 -29.38 -11.31 18.59
CA SER A 649 -29.33 -11.59 20.04
C SER A 649 -28.16 -12.48 20.50
N ILE A 650 -27.43 -13.09 19.56
CA ILE A 650 -26.21 -13.88 19.82
C ILE A 650 -24.98 -12.98 19.62
N VAL A 651 -24.86 -12.30 18.48
CA VAL A 651 -23.68 -11.51 18.10
C VAL A 651 -23.57 -10.21 18.92
N SER A 652 -24.68 -9.58 19.30
CA SER A 652 -24.69 -8.37 20.15
C SER A 652 -24.10 -8.58 21.56
N LYS A 653 -23.93 -9.82 22.00
CA LYS A 653 -23.27 -10.18 23.27
C LYS A 653 -21.74 -10.19 23.17
N TRP A 654 -21.16 -10.02 21.98
CA TRP A 654 -19.74 -10.24 21.72
C TRP A 654 -18.94 -8.92 21.76
N GLN A 655 -17.86 -8.89 22.56
CA GLN A 655 -17.04 -7.69 22.77
C GLN A 655 -15.66 -7.83 22.16
N PHE A 656 -15.44 -7.12 21.06
CA PHE A 656 -14.20 -7.19 20.27
C PHE A 656 -13.07 -6.27 20.76
N LYS A 657 -13.31 -5.40 21.76
CA LYS A 657 -12.37 -4.34 22.22
C LYS A 657 -10.95 -4.84 22.59
N ARG A 658 -10.79 -6.09 23.01
CA ARG A 658 -9.46 -6.69 23.32
C ARG A 658 -8.88 -7.53 22.19
N ALA A 659 -9.65 -7.83 21.15
CA ALA A 659 -9.24 -8.63 20.01
C ALA A 659 -8.94 -7.77 18.77
N LEU A 660 -9.52 -6.58 18.69
CA LEU A 660 -9.27 -5.56 17.68
C LEU A 660 -8.63 -4.34 18.37
N LEU A 661 -7.38 -4.05 18.02
CA LEU A 661 -6.67 -2.82 18.38
C LEU A 661 -6.48 -1.98 17.11
N ASP A 662 -6.00 -0.75 17.27
CA ASP A 662 -5.64 0.06 16.10
C ASP A 662 -4.60 -0.65 15.22
N LYS A 663 -4.90 -0.67 13.92
CA LYS A 663 -4.23 -1.43 12.85
C LYS A 663 -3.80 -2.87 13.22
N ARG A 664 -4.52 -3.59 14.09
CA ARG A 664 -4.09 -4.94 14.54
C ARG A 664 -5.22 -5.85 15.05
N MET A 665 -5.28 -7.07 14.50
CA MET A 665 -6.10 -8.17 15.02
C MET A 665 -5.27 -9.09 15.94
N GLN A 666 -5.88 -9.61 17.02
CA GLN A 666 -5.20 -10.56 17.92
C GLN A 666 -6.09 -11.67 18.50
N ASN A 667 -5.57 -12.89 18.40
CA ASN A 667 -6.03 -14.09 19.09
C ASN A 667 -5.61 -14.07 20.56
N ARG A 668 -6.26 -14.89 21.40
CA ARG A 668 -5.87 -15.11 22.79
C ARG A 668 -5.83 -16.59 23.12
N TYR A 669 -4.77 -17.03 23.78
CA TYR A 669 -4.59 -18.42 24.20
C TYR A 669 -4.32 -18.50 25.71
N PHE A 670 -4.95 -19.46 26.38
CA PHE A 670 -4.82 -19.74 27.82
C PHE A 670 -4.72 -21.26 28.03
N ASP A 671 -3.71 -21.69 28.77
CA ASP A 671 -3.28 -23.09 28.94
C ASP A 671 -3.83 -23.75 30.23
N GLY A 672 -4.47 -22.97 31.11
CA GLY A 672 -4.92 -23.42 32.44
C GLY A 672 -3.94 -23.14 33.59
N LYS A 673 -2.77 -22.54 33.34
CA LYS A 673 -1.71 -22.28 34.33
C LYS A 673 -1.14 -20.86 34.28
N SER A 674 -0.94 -20.29 33.10
CA SER A 674 -0.41 -18.92 32.90
C SER A 674 -1.55 -17.90 32.75
N LYS A 675 -1.26 -16.58 32.86
CA LYS A 675 -2.28 -15.51 32.67
C LYS A 675 -2.86 -15.44 31.23
N GLY A 676 -2.34 -16.27 30.32
CA GLY A 676 -2.70 -16.31 28.90
C GLY A 676 -2.04 -15.20 28.09
N GLY A 677 -1.74 -15.49 26.82
CA GLY A 677 -1.06 -14.57 25.91
C GLY A 677 -1.96 -14.11 24.77
N PHE A 678 -1.83 -12.84 24.39
CA PHE A 678 -2.28 -12.37 23.09
C PHE A 678 -1.26 -12.76 22.01
N LYS A 679 -1.75 -13.16 20.83
CA LYS A 679 -0.93 -13.40 19.64
C LYS A 679 -1.60 -12.68 18.47
N PRO A 680 -0.92 -11.78 17.73
CA PRO A 680 -1.51 -11.16 16.56
C PRO A 680 -1.96 -12.19 15.52
N VAL A 681 -2.83 -11.76 14.61
CA VAL A 681 -2.98 -12.46 13.32
C VAL A 681 -1.87 -11.92 12.40
N HIS A 682 -1.07 -12.81 11.81
CA HIS A 682 0.00 -12.44 10.88
C HIS A 682 -0.20 -12.98 9.45
N ASP A 683 -1.16 -13.89 9.28
CA ASP A 683 -1.62 -14.37 7.98
C ASP A 683 -2.56 -13.32 7.35
N PRO A 684 -2.18 -12.68 6.22
CA PRO A 684 -2.98 -11.60 5.63
C PRO A 684 -4.36 -12.05 5.16
N ALA A 685 -4.46 -13.28 4.64
CA ALA A 685 -5.71 -13.83 4.12
C ALA A 685 -6.69 -14.15 5.24
N LYS A 686 -6.18 -14.64 6.39
CA LYS A 686 -6.98 -14.77 7.61
C LYS A 686 -7.46 -13.41 8.11
N GLU A 687 -6.61 -12.39 8.14
CA GLU A 687 -7.04 -11.03 8.50
C GLU A 687 -8.12 -10.50 7.55
N TYR A 688 -7.99 -10.68 6.24
CA TYR A 688 -8.97 -10.20 5.26
C TYR A 688 -10.32 -10.91 5.42
N TYR A 689 -10.31 -12.22 5.64
CA TYR A 689 -11.51 -12.99 5.96
C TYR A 689 -12.17 -12.46 7.26
N ILE A 690 -11.38 -12.23 8.32
CA ILE A 690 -11.90 -11.66 9.59
C ILE A 690 -12.47 -10.25 9.35
N PHE A 691 -11.77 -9.40 8.60
CA PHE A 691 -12.20 -8.04 8.27
C PHE A 691 -13.55 -8.02 7.57
N ASN A 692 -13.71 -8.87 6.54
CA ASN A 692 -14.98 -9.03 5.84
C ASN A 692 -16.07 -9.56 6.77
N ALA A 693 -15.85 -10.65 7.50
CA ALA A 693 -16.83 -11.24 8.40
C ALA A 693 -17.30 -10.28 9.52
N LEU A 694 -16.41 -9.40 10.01
CA LEU A 694 -16.75 -8.33 10.94
C LEU A 694 -17.54 -7.19 10.27
N ARG A 695 -17.17 -6.82 9.04
CA ARG A 695 -17.86 -5.80 8.23
C ARG A 695 -19.30 -6.19 7.91
N LEU A 696 -19.60 -7.49 7.75
CA LEU A 696 -20.97 -8.00 7.58
C LEU A 696 -21.91 -7.61 8.75
N PHE A 697 -21.37 -7.43 9.95
CA PHE A 697 -22.09 -6.97 11.15
C PHE A 697 -21.76 -5.51 11.55
N ASN A 698 -21.21 -4.72 10.62
CA ASN A 698 -20.79 -3.33 10.82
C ASN A 698 -19.74 -3.13 11.95
N ILE A 699 -18.90 -4.14 12.21
CA ILE A 699 -17.84 -4.06 13.23
C ILE A 699 -16.55 -3.56 12.55
N LYS A 700 -16.09 -2.36 12.93
CA LYS A 700 -14.85 -1.77 12.41
C LYS A 700 -13.62 -2.63 12.76
N SER A 701 -12.76 -2.86 11.78
CA SER A 701 -11.48 -3.57 11.90
C SER A 701 -10.54 -3.18 10.75
N TYR A 702 -9.36 -3.78 10.67
CA TYR A 702 -8.30 -3.48 9.69
C TYR A 702 -7.62 -4.78 9.22
N SER A 703 -7.21 -4.85 7.95
CA SER A 703 -6.47 -5.98 7.38
C SER A 703 -5.32 -5.49 6.50
N HIS A 704 -4.16 -6.15 6.59
CA HIS A 704 -2.99 -5.82 5.77
C HIS A 704 -3.20 -6.08 4.27
N LEU A 705 -4.18 -6.88 3.84
CA LEU A 705 -4.55 -6.98 2.41
C LEU A 705 -5.33 -5.75 1.92
N TYR A 706 -6.00 -5.02 2.81
CA TYR A 706 -6.60 -3.73 2.47
C TYR A 706 -5.60 -2.57 2.61
N ASP A 707 -4.40 -2.83 3.15
CA ASP A 707 -3.32 -1.86 3.35
C ASP A 707 -1.95 -2.49 2.98
N GLU A 708 -1.80 -2.73 1.68
CA GLU A 708 -0.77 -3.58 1.06
C GLU A 708 0.68 -3.13 1.34
N ARG A 709 0.88 -1.85 1.70
CA ARG A 709 2.17 -1.27 2.15
C ARG A 709 2.80 -2.04 3.32
N ASN A 710 2.01 -2.80 4.08
CA ASN A 710 2.45 -3.57 5.24
C ASN A 710 2.66 -5.07 4.97
N LEU A 711 2.51 -5.53 3.73
CA LEU A 711 2.70 -6.95 3.34
C LEU A 711 4.14 -7.25 2.92
N ASP A 712 4.56 -8.50 3.06
CA ASP A 712 5.75 -9.01 2.37
C ASP A 712 5.34 -10.02 1.30
N TYR A 713 6.18 -10.26 0.31
CA TYR A 713 5.80 -11.00 -0.90
C TYR A 713 6.97 -11.78 -1.49
N LYS A 714 6.68 -12.85 -2.23
CA LYS A 714 7.71 -13.58 -2.97
C LYS A 714 7.24 -13.99 -4.36
N ALA A 715 8.16 -13.89 -5.32
CA ALA A 715 8.08 -14.59 -6.59
C ALA A 715 8.18 -16.10 -6.38
N VAL A 716 7.07 -16.80 -6.60
CA VAL A 716 6.97 -18.27 -6.56
C VAL A 716 6.44 -18.72 -7.91
N TYR A 717 7.29 -19.40 -8.71
CA TYR A 717 7.00 -19.72 -10.12
C TYR A 717 6.56 -18.50 -10.95
N HIS A 718 7.19 -17.34 -10.75
CA HIS A 718 6.84 -16.07 -11.45
C HIS A 718 5.45 -15.50 -11.12
N TYR A 719 4.80 -15.96 -10.05
CA TYR A 719 3.58 -15.36 -9.49
C TYR A 719 3.84 -14.68 -8.13
N GLU A 720 3.14 -13.58 -7.85
CA GLU A 720 3.27 -12.87 -6.57
C GLU A 720 2.38 -13.49 -5.50
N VAL A 721 3.04 -14.09 -4.50
CA VAL A 721 2.37 -14.68 -3.33
C VAL A 721 2.60 -13.80 -2.09
N PRO A 722 1.55 -13.16 -1.53
CA PRO A 722 1.62 -12.33 -0.32
C PRO A 722 1.81 -13.13 0.97
N MET A 723 2.38 -12.46 1.98
CA MET A 723 2.85 -13.01 3.25
C MET A 723 2.76 -11.97 4.37
N GLY A 724 2.73 -12.44 5.62
CA GLY A 724 2.92 -11.58 6.78
C GLY A 724 4.36 -11.08 6.85
N TYR A 725 4.54 -9.78 7.09
CA TYR A 725 5.87 -9.16 7.25
C TYR A 725 6.73 -9.81 8.35
N LYS A 726 6.09 -10.40 9.38
CA LYS A 726 6.75 -11.11 10.49
C LYS A 726 6.71 -12.63 10.33
N ASP A 727 5.52 -13.22 10.29
CA ASP A 727 5.36 -14.65 10.01
C ASP A 727 5.37 -14.85 8.48
N LYS A 728 6.57 -15.01 7.92
CA LYS A 728 6.78 -15.23 6.47
C LYS A 728 6.41 -16.67 6.07
N ILE A 729 5.15 -17.03 6.30
CA ILE A 729 4.55 -18.35 6.06
C ILE A 729 3.21 -18.12 5.34
N THR A 730 2.96 -18.82 4.24
CA THR A 730 1.74 -18.62 3.43
C THR A 730 1.20 -19.92 2.84
N ASN A 731 -0.12 -20.01 2.69
CA ASN A 731 -0.85 -21.15 2.14
C ASN A 731 -2.18 -20.67 1.48
N ALA A 732 -2.88 -21.54 0.73
CA ALA A 732 -4.08 -21.15 -0.02
C ALA A 732 -5.40 -21.19 0.81
N GLU A 733 -5.43 -21.83 1.98
CA GLU A 733 -6.64 -22.13 2.79
C GLU A 733 -7.61 -20.95 2.87
N SER A 734 -7.11 -19.79 3.27
CA SER A 734 -7.97 -18.63 3.57
C SER A 734 -8.36 -17.86 2.31
N TYR A 735 -7.58 -17.95 1.23
CA TYR A 735 -7.97 -17.47 -0.10
C TYR A 735 -9.12 -18.31 -0.67
N LEU A 736 -9.04 -19.64 -0.54
CA LEU A 736 -10.07 -20.56 -1.04
C LEU A 736 -11.42 -20.31 -0.37
N TRP A 737 -11.45 -20.19 0.96
CA TRP A 737 -12.67 -19.83 1.68
C TRP A 737 -13.15 -18.41 1.36
N GLY A 738 -12.25 -17.42 1.25
CA GLY A 738 -12.62 -16.05 0.88
C GLY A 738 -13.26 -15.93 -0.51
N MET A 739 -12.73 -16.67 -1.49
CA MET A 739 -13.25 -16.69 -2.87
C MET A 739 -14.65 -17.31 -3.00
N ILE A 740 -15.02 -18.26 -2.12
CA ILE A 740 -16.38 -18.84 -2.08
C ILE A 740 -17.33 -17.99 -1.23
N GLU A 741 -16.92 -17.59 -0.02
CA GLU A 741 -17.84 -17.12 1.03
C GLU A 741 -17.96 -15.60 1.16
N HIS A 742 -17.07 -14.81 0.57
CA HIS A 742 -17.00 -13.37 0.82
C HIS A 742 -16.93 -12.53 -0.46
N PRO A 743 -17.26 -11.22 -0.39
CA PRO A 743 -16.88 -10.30 -1.44
C PRO A 743 -15.35 -10.17 -1.48
N TYR A 744 -14.79 -10.20 -2.68
CA TYR A 744 -13.39 -9.96 -2.96
C TYR A 744 -13.23 -8.78 -3.94
N TYR A 745 -12.13 -8.05 -3.79
CA TYR A 745 -11.69 -7.00 -4.73
C TYR A 745 -10.63 -7.56 -5.69
N LEU A 746 -10.29 -6.79 -6.74
CA LEU A 746 -9.48 -7.27 -7.86
C LEU A 746 -8.11 -7.83 -7.44
N LYS A 747 -7.40 -7.22 -6.48
CA LYS A 747 -6.09 -7.74 -6.05
C LYS A 747 -6.19 -8.99 -5.17
N TYR A 748 -7.24 -9.15 -4.34
CA TYR A 748 -7.46 -10.41 -3.62
C TYR A 748 -7.66 -11.59 -4.60
N LYS A 749 -8.43 -11.33 -5.67
CA LYS A 749 -8.65 -12.26 -6.78
C LYS A 749 -7.35 -12.54 -7.54
N HIS A 750 -6.51 -11.53 -7.79
CA HIS A 750 -5.16 -11.69 -8.36
C HIS A 750 -4.25 -12.55 -7.46
N TYR A 751 -4.20 -12.31 -6.15
CA TYR A 751 -3.39 -13.11 -5.22
C TYR A 751 -3.88 -14.56 -5.11
N ALA A 752 -5.20 -14.80 -5.11
CA ALA A 752 -5.76 -16.15 -5.21
C ALA A 752 -5.40 -16.83 -6.55
N SER A 753 -5.41 -16.07 -7.66
CA SER A 753 -5.02 -16.54 -8.99
C SER A 753 -3.54 -16.90 -9.06
N ASN A 754 -2.64 -16.01 -8.60
CA ASN A 754 -1.20 -16.22 -8.48
C ASN A 754 -0.87 -17.47 -7.65
N ILE A 755 -1.61 -17.73 -6.57
CA ILE A 755 -1.45 -18.93 -5.75
C ILE A 755 -1.84 -20.21 -6.52
N TYR A 756 -2.96 -20.19 -7.26
CA TYR A 756 -3.36 -21.31 -8.11
C TYR A 756 -2.35 -21.55 -9.23
N LEU A 757 -1.92 -20.50 -9.92
CA LEU A 757 -0.97 -20.58 -11.03
C LEU A 757 0.41 -21.07 -10.57
N ALA A 758 0.90 -20.65 -9.40
CA ALA A 758 2.14 -21.19 -8.81
C ALA A 758 2.06 -22.69 -8.45
N LEU A 759 0.85 -23.20 -8.16
CA LEU A 759 0.61 -24.64 -7.96
C LEU A 759 0.51 -25.39 -9.31
N LYS A 760 -0.15 -24.78 -10.31
CA LYS A 760 -0.29 -25.28 -11.69
C LYS A 760 1.06 -25.38 -12.41
N ASP A 761 1.89 -24.34 -12.38
CA ASP A 761 3.20 -24.33 -13.03
C ASP A 761 4.17 -25.30 -12.36
N ARG A 762 4.09 -25.44 -11.03
CA ARG A 762 4.78 -26.53 -10.34
C ARG A 762 4.33 -27.90 -10.85
N TYR A 763 3.03 -28.11 -11.08
CA TYR A 763 2.54 -29.35 -11.66
C TYR A 763 3.07 -29.56 -13.09
N ILE A 764 3.00 -28.55 -13.96
CA ILE A 764 3.54 -28.60 -15.34
C ILE A 764 5.03 -28.97 -15.33
N GLN A 765 5.84 -28.35 -14.47
CA GLN A 765 7.29 -28.60 -14.40
C GLN A 765 7.69 -29.91 -13.69
N THR A 766 6.79 -30.56 -12.94
CA THR A 766 7.17 -31.74 -12.11
C THR A 766 6.28 -32.97 -12.29
N ASN A 767 5.22 -32.87 -13.10
CA ASN A 767 4.11 -33.82 -13.27
C ASN A 767 3.52 -34.35 -11.94
N LYS A 768 3.53 -33.54 -10.88
CA LYS A 768 3.05 -33.91 -9.53
C LYS A 768 1.98 -32.94 -9.05
N LEU A 769 0.74 -33.43 -9.02
CA LEU A 769 -0.41 -32.71 -8.45
C LEU A 769 -0.14 -32.35 -6.98
N VAL A 770 -0.55 -31.15 -6.57
CA VAL A 770 -0.27 -30.61 -5.23
C VAL A 770 -1.31 -29.56 -4.82
N THR A 771 -1.49 -29.39 -3.52
CA THR A 771 -2.36 -28.37 -2.90
C THR A 771 -1.63 -27.73 -1.71
N SER A 772 -2.09 -26.55 -1.25
CA SER A 772 -1.50 -25.86 -0.10
C SER A 772 -2.58 -25.40 0.88
N THR A 773 -2.83 -26.19 1.91
CA THR A 773 -3.94 -26.00 2.86
C THR A 773 -3.58 -26.44 4.28
N GLU A 774 -4.50 -26.22 5.22
CA GLU A 774 -4.44 -26.75 6.59
C GLU A 774 -5.29 -28.02 6.69
N GLU A 775 -4.68 -29.16 6.97
CA GLU A 775 -5.35 -30.47 6.92
C GLU A 775 -5.29 -31.25 8.23
N ALA A 776 -6.38 -31.93 8.56
CA ALA A 776 -6.40 -32.97 9.60
C ALA A 776 -5.79 -34.26 9.05
N LEU A 777 -5.13 -35.06 9.90
CA LEU A 777 -4.57 -36.35 9.54
C LEU A 777 -5.22 -37.50 10.30
N ASP A 778 -5.27 -38.67 9.67
CA ASP A 778 -5.58 -39.96 10.28
C ASP A 778 -4.48 -40.48 11.25
N SER A 779 -3.27 -39.94 11.14
CA SER A 779 -2.07 -40.39 11.84
C SER A 779 -1.23 -39.23 12.34
N SER A 780 -0.36 -39.46 13.33
CA SER A 780 0.50 -38.42 13.92
C SER A 780 1.29 -37.65 12.83
N PRO A 781 1.32 -36.29 12.85
CA PRO A 781 0.93 -35.37 13.94
C PRO A 781 -0.58 -35.00 14.05
N TYR A 782 -1.50 -35.71 13.39
CA TYR A 782 -2.97 -35.48 13.38
C TYR A 782 -3.43 -34.14 12.77
N TRP A 783 -2.51 -33.24 12.43
CA TRP A 783 -2.75 -32.04 11.64
C TRP A 783 -1.45 -31.51 11.03
N ILE A 784 -1.51 -30.98 9.81
CA ILE A 784 -0.42 -30.24 9.16
C ILE A 784 -0.92 -28.99 8.44
N GLN A 785 0.01 -28.10 8.11
CA GLN A 785 -0.14 -27.05 7.12
C GLN A 785 0.87 -27.26 6.00
N ASN A 786 0.40 -27.48 4.77
CA ASN A 786 1.24 -27.56 3.58
C ASN A 786 1.44 -26.12 3.04
N THR A 787 2.63 -25.55 3.17
CA THR A 787 2.91 -24.14 2.82
C THR A 787 3.44 -23.98 1.39
N ILE A 788 3.13 -22.85 0.75
CA ILE A 788 3.80 -22.44 -0.50
C ILE A 788 5.20 -21.92 -0.18
N TYR A 789 5.31 -21.08 0.84
CA TYR A 789 6.55 -20.50 1.35
C TYR A 789 6.57 -20.53 2.89
N ASN A 790 7.77 -20.65 3.45
CA ASN A 790 8.07 -20.69 4.87
C ASN A 790 9.51 -20.20 5.11
N HIS A 791 9.68 -18.97 5.60
CA HIS A 791 10.97 -18.35 6.00
C HIS A 791 12.13 -18.67 5.04
N GLY A 792 11.96 -18.32 3.75
CA GLY A 792 12.94 -18.52 2.68
C GLY A 792 12.83 -19.85 1.93
N LYS A 793 12.16 -20.87 2.50
CA LYS A 793 11.99 -22.20 1.89
C LYS A 793 10.64 -22.31 1.19
N LEU A 794 10.64 -22.81 -0.04
CA LEU A 794 9.40 -23.21 -0.72
C LEU A 794 8.96 -24.61 -0.28
N TRP A 795 7.65 -24.84 -0.25
CA TRP A 795 7.02 -26.15 -0.08
C TRP A 795 7.43 -26.88 1.22
N SER A 796 6.95 -26.39 2.36
CA SER A 796 7.19 -26.98 3.69
C SER A 796 5.91 -27.59 4.28
N ASP A 797 6.06 -28.68 5.04
CA ASP A 797 4.97 -29.25 5.85
C ASP A 797 5.23 -28.89 7.32
N LEU A 798 4.31 -28.13 7.93
CA LEU A 798 4.43 -27.66 9.31
C LEU A 798 3.39 -28.32 10.22
N ASN A 799 3.74 -28.55 11.48
CA ASN A 799 2.81 -28.97 12.53
C ASN A 799 2.17 -27.74 13.25
N ARG A 800 1.31 -27.98 14.26
CA ARG A 800 0.61 -26.91 15.02
C ARG A 800 1.51 -26.02 15.88
N GLU A 801 2.76 -26.38 16.04
CA GLU A 801 3.79 -25.61 16.73
C GLU A 801 4.73 -24.90 15.73
N ASN A 802 4.31 -24.80 14.46
CA ASN A 802 5.06 -24.30 13.30
C ASN A 802 6.41 -25.01 13.06
N LYS A 803 6.61 -26.20 13.61
CA LYS A 803 7.81 -27.01 13.37
C LYS A 803 7.68 -27.77 12.06
N SER A 804 8.75 -27.78 11.26
CA SER A 804 8.82 -28.60 10.05
C SER A 804 8.74 -30.09 10.42
N VAL A 805 7.94 -30.84 9.69
CA VAL A 805 7.88 -32.31 9.77
C VAL A 805 8.44 -32.92 8.48
N ALA A 806 8.67 -34.24 8.48
CA ALA A 806 8.93 -34.98 7.24
C ALA A 806 7.74 -34.78 6.28
N LYS A 807 8.02 -34.44 5.01
CA LYS A 807 6.98 -34.01 4.08
C LYS A 807 5.98 -35.13 3.79
N LYS A 808 4.77 -35.00 4.33
CA LYS A 808 3.62 -35.87 4.07
C LYS A 808 3.02 -35.61 2.68
N ASN A 809 3.18 -34.38 2.15
CA ASN A 809 2.75 -33.94 0.81
C ASN A 809 1.32 -34.41 0.47
N ILE A 810 0.30 -33.75 1.02
CA ILE A 810 -1.09 -34.19 0.87
C ILE A 810 -1.78 -33.46 -0.28
N LEU A 811 -2.52 -34.21 -1.08
CA LEU A 811 -3.49 -33.69 -2.03
C LEU A 811 -4.84 -33.55 -1.32
N SER A 812 -5.20 -32.32 -0.97
CA SER A 812 -6.40 -32.00 -0.18
C SER A 812 -7.68 -32.18 -1.01
N THR A 813 -8.61 -32.98 -0.50
CA THR A 813 -9.94 -33.13 -1.11
C THR A 813 -10.73 -31.82 -1.03
N LYS A 814 -10.58 -31.04 0.05
CA LYS A 814 -11.15 -29.69 0.18
C LYS A 814 -10.65 -28.77 -0.94
N ALA A 815 -9.33 -28.66 -1.12
CA ALA A 815 -8.76 -27.77 -2.12
C ALA A 815 -9.13 -28.21 -3.54
N ALA A 816 -9.13 -29.51 -3.82
CA ALA A 816 -9.55 -30.05 -5.11
C ALA A 816 -11.00 -29.70 -5.47
N PHE A 817 -11.95 -29.85 -4.55
CA PHE A 817 -13.35 -29.45 -4.78
C PHE A 817 -13.50 -27.94 -4.96
N ILE A 818 -12.78 -27.11 -4.18
CA ILE A 818 -12.86 -25.66 -4.30
C ILE A 818 -12.24 -25.18 -5.62
N TYR A 819 -11.07 -25.69 -6.02
CA TYR A 819 -10.46 -25.33 -7.30
C TYR A 819 -11.30 -25.83 -8.50
N ASP A 820 -11.98 -26.97 -8.40
CA ASP A 820 -12.92 -27.43 -9.42
C ASP A 820 -14.16 -26.53 -9.53
N ALA A 821 -14.73 -26.09 -8.40
CA ALA A 821 -15.85 -25.15 -8.41
C ALA A 821 -15.47 -23.72 -8.85
N LEU A 822 -14.21 -23.29 -8.64
CA LEU A 822 -13.72 -21.99 -9.09
C LEU A 822 -13.25 -22.02 -10.56
N TYR A 823 -12.41 -22.97 -10.95
CA TYR A 823 -11.70 -22.96 -12.24
C TYR A 823 -11.89 -24.24 -13.07
N GLY A 824 -12.54 -25.27 -12.53
CA GLY A 824 -12.76 -26.56 -13.19
C GLY A 824 -13.70 -26.52 -14.40
N TYR A 825 -14.29 -25.37 -14.74
CA TYR A 825 -15.03 -25.21 -16.00
C TYR A 825 -14.05 -25.08 -17.19
N THR A 826 -13.04 -24.21 -17.08
CA THR A 826 -12.03 -23.90 -18.11
C THR A 826 -10.71 -24.65 -17.95
N ASP A 827 -10.22 -24.86 -16.72
CA ASP A 827 -8.83 -25.25 -16.46
C ASP A 827 -8.65 -26.76 -16.19
N THR A 828 -7.73 -27.39 -16.91
CA THR A 828 -7.47 -28.84 -16.83
C THR A 828 -6.75 -29.27 -15.54
N TYR A 829 -6.01 -28.37 -14.86
CA TYR A 829 -5.36 -28.70 -13.60
C TYR A 829 -6.39 -28.84 -12.47
N ALA A 830 -7.39 -27.96 -12.40
CA ALA A 830 -8.52 -28.09 -11.49
C ALA A 830 -9.29 -29.41 -11.71
N LYS A 831 -9.61 -29.74 -12.97
CA LYS A 831 -10.22 -31.02 -13.35
C LYS A 831 -9.35 -32.22 -12.90
N ALA A 832 -8.02 -32.16 -13.09
CA ALA A 832 -7.10 -33.22 -12.68
C ALA A 832 -7.02 -33.38 -11.14
N LEU A 833 -7.02 -32.29 -10.37
CA LEU A 833 -7.10 -32.32 -8.90
C LEU A 833 -8.37 -33.05 -8.44
N LYS A 834 -9.53 -32.70 -9.03
CA LYS A 834 -10.84 -33.29 -8.75
C LYS A 834 -10.90 -34.78 -9.14
N GLN A 835 -10.48 -35.11 -10.35
CA GLN A 835 -10.42 -36.49 -10.85
C GLN A 835 -9.51 -37.37 -9.96
N ARG A 836 -8.38 -36.83 -9.48
CA ARG A 836 -7.44 -37.58 -8.64
C ARG A 836 -8.01 -37.96 -7.28
N ILE A 837 -8.94 -37.17 -6.73
CA ILE A 837 -9.61 -37.46 -5.45
C ILE A 837 -10.97 -38.16 -5.59
N GLN A 838 -11.44 -38.45 -6.81
CA GLN A 838 -12.84 -38.85 -7.08
C GLN A 838 -13.32 -40.14 -6.38
N LYS A 839 -12.42 -40.97 -5.84
CA LYS A 839 -12.74 -42.18 -5.05
C LYS A 839 -12.37 -42.05 -3.56
N ASN A 840 -12.01 -40.85 -3.09
CA ASN A 840 -11.49 -40.60 -1.74
C ASN A 840 -12.59 -40.40 -0.67
N TYR A 841 -13.50 -41.36 -0.55
CA TYR A 841 -14.64 -41.28 0.37
C TYR A 841 -15.03 -42.65 0.93
N ASP A 842 -15.94 -42.61 1.90
CA ASP A 842 -16.78 -43.74 2.32
C ASP A 842 -18.26 -43.34 2.12
N LYS A 843 -19.05 -44.19 1.43
CA LYS A 843 -20.43 -43.88 1.04
C LYS A 843 -21.37 -43.61 2.23
N ASN A 844 -21.03 -44.16 3.39
CA ASN A 844 -21.83 -44.09 4.61
C ASN A 844 -21.28 -43.09 5.62
N MET A 845 -20.00 -42.68 5.50
CA MET A 845 -19.32 -41.80 6.47
C MET A 845 -18.93 -40.42 5.95
N GLY A 846 -18.77 -40.24 4.63
CA GLY A 846 -18.38 -38.99 3.98
C GLY A 846 -16.99 -38.99 3.33
N TRP A 847 -16.55 -37.81 2.90
CA TRP A 847 -15.26 -37.61 2.23
C TRP A 847 -14.10 -37.59 3.22
N TYR A 848 -13.00 -38.22 2.80
CA TYR A 848 -11.71 -38.22 3.51
C TYR A 848 -10.91 -36.94 3.22
N GLY A 849 -10.02 -36.54 4.13
CA GLY A 849 -9.32 -35.24 4.06
C GLY A 849 -8.46 -35.03 2.80
N GLY A 850 -7.84 -36.10 2.29
CA GLY A 850 -7.01 -36.03 1.09
C GLY A 850 -6.31 -37.34 0.76
N ILE A 851 -5.28 -37.30 -0.10
CA ILE A 851 -4.44 -38.44 -0.47
C ILE A 851 -2.97 -38.12 -0.17
N TYR A 852 -2.23 -39.07 0.44
CA TYR A 852 -0.79 -38.96 0.65
C TYR A 852 -0.03 -39.22 -0.67
N THR A 853 0.43 -38.17 -1.34
CA THR A 853 1.00 -38.26 -2.71
C THR A 853 2.19 -39.19 -2.88
N HIS A 854 2.88 -39.55 -1.79
CA HIS A 854 4.07 -40.42 -1.78
C HIS A 854 3.76 -41.91 -1.61
N SER A 855 2.55 -42.27 -1.18
CA SER A 855 2.16 -43.67 -0.91
C SER A 855 0.83 -44.07 -1.56
N ASP A 856 0.16 -43.11 -2.20
CA ASP A 856 -1.21 -43.19 -2.74
C ASP A 856 -2.28 -43.67 -1.74
N LYS A 857 -1.98 -43.61 -0.44
CA LYS A 857 -2.93 -43.99 0.60
C LYS A 857 -3.88 -42.82 0.90
N PRO A 858 -5.18 -43.07 1.09
CA PRO A 858 -6.13 -42.05 1.51
C PRO A 858 -5.79 -41.60 2.94
N ASN A 859 -5.74 -40.28 3.17
CA ASN A 859 -5.73 -39.70 4.51
C ASN A 859 -7.15 -39.78 5.08
N LYS A 860 -7.44 -40.84 5.85
CA LYS A 860 -8.80 -41.21 6.30
C LYS A 860 -9.41 -40.29 7.37
N SER A 861 -8.97 -39.04 7.46
CA SER A 861 -9.44 -38.03 8.40
C SER A 861 -10.84 -37.49 8.04
N LEU A 862 -11.87 -38.19 8.50
CA LEU A 862 -13.26 -37.73 8.43
C LEU A 862 -13.45 -36.49 9.33
N ASN A 863 -13.61 -35.33 8.71
CA ASN A 863 -13.68 -34.03 9.39
C ASN A 863 -14.69 -33.07 8.73
N ILE A 864 -15.14 -32.08 9.50
CA ILE A 864 -16.19 -31.15 9.07
C ILE A 864 -15.73 -30.16 7.99
N LEU A 865 -14.46 -29.75 7.98
CA LEU A 865 -13.95 -28.74 7.03
C LEU A 865 -13.91 -29.30 5.60
N THR A 866 -13.48 -30.55 5.43
CA THR A 866 -13.51 -31.22 4.13
C THR A 866 -14.94 -31.44 3.63
N ASN A 867 -15.84 -31.94 4.48
CA ASN A 867 -17.22 -32.25 4.05
C ASN A 867 -18.08 -30.98 3.86
N ALA A 868 -17.79 -29.90 4.59
CA ALA A 868 -18.35 -28.58 4.31
C ALA A 868 -17.84 -28.01 2.98
N ALA A 869 -16.53 -28.11 2.71
CA ALA A 869 -15.95 -27.64 1.45
C ALA A 869 -16.59 -28.31 0.24
N VAL A 870 -16.88 -29.62 0.30
CA VAL A 870 -17.60 -30.33 -0.76
C VAL A 870 -18.98 -29.71 -0.99
N LEU A 871 -19.81 -29.60 0.04
CA LEU A 871 -21.17 -29.04 -0.08
C LEU A 871 -21.17 -27.57 -0.53
N GLU A 872 -20.28 -26.74 0.00
CA GLU A 872 -20.15 -25.33 -0.37
C GLU A 872 -19.65 -25.15 -1.81
N SER A 873 -18.72 -25.99 -2.28
CA SER A 873 -18.23 -25.99 -3.68
C SER A 873 -19.31 -26.41 -4.67
N LEU A 874 -20.09 -27.45 -4.33
CA LEU A 874 -21.19 -27.92 -5.17
C LEU A 874 -22.36 -26.93 -5.19
N TYR A 875 -22.60 -26.21 -4.08
CA TYR A 875 -23.54 -25.09 -4.08
C TYR A 875 -23.00 -23.88 -4.88
N TYR A 876 -21.70 -23.57 -4.80
CA TYR A 876 -21.04 -22.57 -5.64
C TYR A 876 -21.24 -22.86 -7.13
N LYS A 877 -21.08 -24.12 -7.59
CA LYS A 877 -21.38 -24.52 -8.99
C LYS A 877 -22.84 -24.27 -9.43
N LYS A 878 -23.77 -24.07 -8.50
CA LYS A 878 -25.19 -23.74 -8.77
C LYS A 878 -25.46 -22.22 -8.76
N VAL A 879 -24.70 -21.42 -8.00
CA VAL A 879 -25.05 -19.99 -7.75
C VAL A 879 -23.88 -18.99 -7.86
N GLY A 880 -22.66 -19.43 -8.11
CA GLY A 880 -21.44 -18.62 -8.04
C GLY A 880 -21.02 -18.31 -6.60
N ASN A 881 -20.21 -17.26 -6.42
CA ASN A 881 -19.79 -16.78 -5.10
C ASN A 881 -21.00 -16.49 -4.21
N LEU A 882 -20.99 -17.03 -2.99
CA LEU A 882 -22.17 -17.11 -2.13
C LEU A 882 -22.69 -15.73 -1.65
N TYR A 883 -21.85 -14.70 -1.73
CA TYR A 883 -22.22 -13.31 -1.42
C TYR A 883 -22.97 -12.65 -2.57
N TYR A 884 -22.50 -12.85 -3.81
CA TYR A 884 -23.14 -12.30 -5.02
C TYR A 884 -24.33 -13.14 -5.51
N ALA A 885 -24.40 -14.41 -5.12
CA ALA A 885 -25.38 -15.43 -5.51
C ALA A 885 -26.87 -15.12 -5.30
N LYS A 886 -27.23 -14.13 -4.47
CA LYS A 886 -28.63 -13.90 -4.05
C LYS A 886 -29.25 -12.71 -4.79
N LYS A 887 -30.57 -12.83 -5.07
CA LYS A 887 -31.41 -11.90 -5.85
C LYS A 887 -30.88 -10.45 -5.82
N LYS A 888 -30.61 -9.92 -7.03
CA LYS A 888 -30.57 -8.49 -7.39
C LYS A 888 -31.30 -7.64 -6.34
N LYS A 889 -30.58 -6.72 -5.69
CA LYS A 889 -31.12 -5.85 -4.64
C LYS A 889 -32.24 -4.99 -5.22
N LEU A 890 -33.03 -4.34 -4.37
CA LEU A 890 -34.18 -3.56 -4.87
C LEU A 890 -33.76 -2.48 -5.89
N TYR A 891 -32.58 -1.85 -5.72
CA TYR A 891 -32.03 -0.91 -6.69
C TYR A 891 -31.66 -1.56 -8.04
N ASP A 892 -31.23 -2.84 -8.07
CA ASP A 892 -30.91 -3.56 -9.32
C ASP A 892 -32.16 -3.99 -10.11
N LYS A 893 -33.34 -3.88 -9.48
CA LYS A 893 -34.67 -4.20 -10.03
C LYS A 893 -35.46 -2.96 -10.44
N ILE A 894 -35.28 -1.84 -9.75
CA ILE A 894 -35.79 -0.55 -10.19
C ILE A 894 -34.94 -0.12 -11.38
N ALA A 895 -35.36 -0.52 -12.58
CA ALA A 895 -34.86 0.06 -13.81
C ALA A 895 -35.28 1.55 -13.81
N LEU A 896 -34.34 2.43 -13.47
CA LEU A 896 -34.57 3.87 -13.38
C LEU A 896 -34.73 4.47 -14.79
N HIS A 897 -35.91 4.30 -15.37
CA HIS A 897 -36.38 5.19 -16.43
C HIS A 897 -36.39 6.63 -15.87
N PRO A 898 -35.81 7.62 -16.57
CA PRO A 898 -35.64 8.97 -16.02
C PRO A 898 -36.97 9.74 -15.98
N VAL A 899 -37.73 9.57 -14.90
CA VAL A 899 -38.99 10.28 -14.65
C VAL A 899 -38.71 11.68 -14.11
N ASN A 900 -39.08 12.72 -14.87
CA ASN A 900 -39.12 14.11 -14.42
C ASN A 900 -40.55 14.65 -14.63
N ILE A 901 -41.37 14.63 -13.58
CA ILE A 901 -42.75 15.13 -13.60
C ILE A 901 -42.89 16.26 -12.58
N PRO A 902 -42.89 17.54 -13.01
CA PRO A 902 -43.18 18.65 -12.11
C PRO A 902 -44.65 18.61 -11.64
N LEU A 903 -44.90 19.09 -10.42
CA LEU A 903 -46.24 19.34 -9.86
C LEU A 903 -47.23 18.15 -9.82
N ALA A 904 -46.73 16.92 -9.76
CA ALA A 904 -47.55 15.71 -9.65
C ALA A 904 -48.20 15.55 -8.26
N TYR A 905 -49.35 14.87 -8.21
CA TYR A 905 -49.95 14.35 -6.98
C TYR A 905 -49.46 12.93 -6.69
N SER A 906 -49.26 12.62 -5.42
CA SER A 906 -48.81 11.31 -4.94
C SER A 906 -49.40 10.99 -3.55
N ILE A 907 -49.40 9.72 -3.18
CA ILE A 907 -50.02 9.22 -1.95
C ILE A 907 -48.92 8.90 -0.94
N GLN A 908 -48.81 9.70 0.12
CA GLN A 908 -47.82 9.56 1.19
C GLN A 908 -48.40 8.79 2.40
N SER A 909 -47.71 7.72 2.83
CA SER A 909 -48.08 6.99 4.06
C SER A 909 -47.97 7.86 5.31
N GLN A 910 -48.60 7.42 6.40
CA GLN A 910 -48.25 7.90 7.74
C GLN A 910 -46.77 7.62 8.08
N PRO A 911 -46.16 8.35 9.03
CA PRO A 911 -44.78 8.11 9.47
C PRO A 911 -44.57 6.72 10.10
N ILE A 912 -43.47 6.06 9.72
CA ILE A 912 -43.10 4.69 10.09
C ILE A 912 -41.72 4.73 10.76
N ALA A 913 -41.62 4.39 12.05
CA ALA A 913 -40.37 4.53 12.81
C ALA A 913 -39.22 3.64 12.31
N LEU A 914 -39.52 2.45 11.78
CA LEU A 914 -38.52 1.49 11.33
C LEU A 914 -38.48 1.38 9.80
N ARG A 915 -37.28 1.53 9.22
CA ARG A 915 -37.02 1.31 7.78
C ARG A 915 -37.45 -0.10 7.31
N PHE A 916 -37.42 -1.08 8.21
CA PHE A 916 -37.91 -2.44 7.95
C PHE A 916 -39.43 -2.47 7.70
N ASP A 917 -40.23 -1.74 8.48
CA ASP A 917 -41.68 -1.71 8.31
C ASP A 917 -42.09 -0.88 7.09
N ALA A 918 -41.31 0.15 6.72
CA ALA A 918 -41.45 0.83 5.43
C ALA A 918 -41.16 -0.14 4.25
N GLN A 919 -40.17 -1.02 4.37
CA GLN A 919 -39.91 -2.08 3.38
C GLN A 919 -41.01 -3.15 3.36
N LYS A 920 -41.58 -3.49 4.52
CA LYS A 920 -42.73 -4.42 4.64
C LYS A 920 -43.96 -3.83 3.94
N LEU A 921 -44.25 -2.55 4.15
CA LEU A 921 -45.31 -1.82 3.46
C LEU A 921 -45.09 -1.83 1.95
N MET A 922 -43.91 -1.42 1.46
CA MET A 922 -43.55 -1.47 0.04
C MET A 922 -43.78 -2.87 -0.57
N ASN A 923 -43.37 -3.93 0.13
CA ASN A 923 -43.53 -5.30 -0.35
C ASN A 923 -45.00 -5.77 -0.38
N SER A 924 -45.90 -5.10 0.34
CA SER A 924 -47.34 -5.42 0.42
C SER A 924 -48.22 -4.62 -0.56
N LEU A 925 -47.65 -3.65 -1.27
CA LEU A 925 -48.38 -2.90 -2.30
C LEU A 925 -48.63 -3.78 -3.53
N PRO A 926 -49.84 -3.73 -4.15
CA PRO A 926 -50.23 -4.61 -5.25
C PRO A 926 -49.43 -4.34 -6.52
N ASP A 927 -49.01 -3.09 -6.74
CA ASP A 927 -48.08 -2.70 -7.79
C ASP A 927 -46.87 -1.96 -7.18
N GLN A 928 -45.72 -2.63 -7.20
CA GLN A 928 -44.47 -2.08 -6.66
C GLN A 928 -43.77 -1.12 -7.64
N SER A 929 -44.18 -1.07 -8.92
CA SER A 929 -43.64 -0.12 -9.89
C SER A 929 -44.11 1.32 -9.65
N GLN A 930 -45.28 1.48 -9.01
CA GLN A 930 -45.83 2.78 -8.62
C GLN A 930 -45.20 3.36 -7.35
N ILE A 931 -44.23 2.68 -6.71
CA ILE A 931 -43.53 3.22 -5.54
C ILE A 931 -42.51 4.27 -6.00
N ILE A 932 -42.88 5.54 -5.90
CA ILE A 932 -42.04 6.65 -6.40
C ILE A 932 -40.93 7.05 -5.43
N ARG A 933 -41.10 6.90 -4.12
CA ARG A 933 -40.09 7.32 -3.13
C ARG A 933 -40.30 6.68 -1.76
N VAL A 934 -39.21 6.52 -1.01
CA VAL A 934 -39.25 6.46 0.45
C VAL A 934 -38.43 7.63 0.99
N GLU A 935 -39.07 8.46 1.81
CA GLU A 935 -38.46 9.64 2.42
C GLU A 935 -38.20 9.37 3.90
N ARG A 936 -37.13 9.95 4.45
CA ARG A 936 -37.00 10.12 5.89
C ARG A 936 -37.60 11.48 6.27
N LYS A 937 -38.57 11.49 7.19
CA LYS A 937 -39.09 12.69 7.83
C LYS A 937 -38.80 12.59 9.32
N GLU A 938 -37.90 13.45 9.79
CA GLU A 938 -37.39 13.47 11.17
C GLU A 938 -36.76 12.12 11.57
N GLU A 939 -37.29 11.44 12.60
CA GLU A 939 -36.84 10.10 13.00
C GLU A 939 -37.54 8.96 12.24
N ASN A 940 -38.59 9.27 11.46
CA ASN A 940 -39.47 8.31 10.80
C ASN A 940 -39.23 8.23 9.28
N PHE A 941 -39.85 7.24 8.64
CA PHE A 941 -39.90 7.03 7.19
C PHE A 941 -41.33 7.18 6.66
N VAL A 942 -41.49 7.63 5.42
CA VAL A 942 -42.78 7.63 4.71
C VAL A 942 -42.61 7.07 3.30
N VAL A 943 -43.59 6.28 2.85
CA VAL A 943 -43.63 5.68 1.50
C VAL A 943 -44.58 6.50 0.63
N ASN A 944 -44.11 6.92 -0.54
CA ASN A 944 -44.88 7.69 -1.52
C ASN A 944 -45.20 6.81 -2.73
N VAL A 945 -46.49 6.79 -3.14
CA VAL A 945 -47.02 5.92 -4.19
C VAL A 945 -47.76 6.74 -5.25
N GLY A 946 -47.48 6.44 -6.52
CA GLY A 946 -48.10 7.01 -7.71
C GLY A 946 -47.61 8.43 -8.08
N ALA A 947 -47.74 8.76 -9.36
CA ALA A 947 -47.38 10.06 -9.93
C ALA A 947 -48.49 10.54 -10.87
N PHE A 948 -49.50 11.20 -10.30
CA PHE A 948 -50.76 11.52 -10.98
C PHE A 948 -50.82 13.00 -11.37
N LYS A 949 -51.35 13.30 -12.55
CA LYS A 949 -51.64 14.70 -12.97
C LYS A 949 -52.93 15.26 -12.36
N ASP A 950 -53.80 14.40 -11.84
CA ASP A 950 -55.17 14.70 -11.41
C ASP A 950 -55.36 14.35 -9.92
N LYS A 951 -55.72 15.35 -9.12
CA LYS A 951 -55.92 15.24 -7.67
C LYS A 951 -57.08 14.31 -7.31
N ASN A 952 -58.17 14.35 -8.07
CA ASN A 952 -59.38 13.58 -7.79
C ASN A 952 -59.17 12.11 -8.12
N LYS A 953 -58.48 11.80 -9.23
CA LYS A 953 -58.03 10.44 -9.55
C LYS A 953 -57.03 9.91 -8.52
N THR A 954 -56.16 10.78 -7.97
CA THR A 954 -55.27 10.41 -6.85
C THR A 954 -56.05 10.04 -5.59
N ILE A 955 -57.10 10.80 -5.25
CA ILE A 955 -57.97 10.52 -4.09
C ILE A 955 -58.72 9.20 -4.28
N ALA A 956 -59.20 8.90 -5.49
CA ALA A 956 -59.83 7.62 -5.81
C ALA A 956 -58.86 6.43 -5.63
N TYR A 957 -57.62 6.56 -6.10
CA TYR A 957 -56.60 5.51 -5.91
C TYR A 957 -56.09 5.43 -4.46
N ALA A 958 -56.09 6.55 -3.71
CA ALA A 958 -55.78 6.53 -2.27
C ALA A 958 -56.80 5.69 -1.48
N LYS A 959 -58.09 5.74 -1.83
CA LYS A 959 -59.13 4.91 -1.23
C LYS A 959 -58.93 3.41 -1.50
N SER A 960 -58.46 3.01 -2.70
CA SER A 960 -58.20 1.58 -2.97
C SER A 960 -57.01 1.04 -2.15
N LEU A 961 -56.05 1.91 -1.78
CA LEU A 961 -54.92 1.57 -0.93
C LEU A 961 -55.19 1.74 0.58
N GLU A 962 -56.37 2.18 1.02
CA GLU A 962 -56.63 2.57 2.42
C GLU A 962 -56.39 1.43 3.44
N LYS A 963 -56.67 0.17 3.06
CA LYS A 963 -56.38 -1.01 3.90
C LYS A 963 -54.88 -1.31 4.07
N LEU A 964 -54.03 -0.81 3.18
CA LEU A 964 -52.57 -1.00 3.19
C LEU A 964 -51.83 0.23 3.73
N MET A 965 -52.33 1.43 3.38
CA MET A 965 -51.77 2.73 3.78
C MET A 965 -52.82 3.55 4.54
N PRO A 966 -53.23 3.12 5.75
CA PRO A 966 -54.29 3.80 6.50
C PRO A 966 -53.92 5.25 6.81
N LYS A 967 -54.88 6.16 6.62
CA LYS A 967 -54.73 7.62 6.78
C LYS A 967 -53.63 8.23 5.88
N ALA A 968 -53.32 7.64 4.72
CA ALA A 968 -52.39 8.24 3.76
C ALA A 968 -52.88 9.62 3.27
N LYS A 969 -51.94 10.52 3.00
CA LYS A 969 -52.21 11.89 2.53
C LYS A 969 -51.89 12.02 1.05
N VAL A 970 -52.81 12.59 0.28
CA VAL A 970 -52.52 13.06 -1.08
C VAL A 970 -51.70 14.35 -0.98
N ILE A 971 -50.47 14.32 -1.46
CA ILE A 971 -49.55 15.46 -1.49
C ILE A 971 -49.21 15.85 -2.93
N GLN A 972 -48.97 17.13 -3.18
CA GLN A 972 -48.44 17.61 -4.45
C GLN A 972 -46.92 17.81 -4.33
N THR A 973 -46.15 17.33 -5.30
CA THR A 973 -44.68 17.37 -5.29
C THR A 973 -44.10 17.23 -6.69
N SER A 974 -42.98 17.91 -6.97
CA SER A 974 -42.25 17.73 -8.24
C SER A 974 -41.30 16.54 -8.14
N ILE A 975 -41.56 15.54 -8.98
CA ILE A 975 -40.83 14.27 -9.00
C ILE A 975 -39.68 14.39 -10.00
N HIS A 976 -38.48 14.66 -9.50
CA HIS A 976 -37.26 14.71 -10.33
C HIS A 976 -36.40 13.46 -10.12
N SER A 977 -36.09 12.75 -11.20
CA SER A 977 -35.25 11.54 -11.19
C SER A 977 -33.84 11.77 -10.65
N LYS A 978 -33.24 12.97 -10.85
CA LYS A 978 -31.98 13.35 -10.18
C LYS A 978 -32.09 13.29 -8.64
N ASN A 979 -33.26 13.52 -8.06
CA ASN A 979 -33.50 13.48 -6.62
C ASN A 979 -33.77 12.06 -6.08
N PHE A 980 -33.96 11.04 -6.92
CA PHE A 980 -33.96 9.64 -6.47
C PHE A 980 -32.58 9.22 -5.93
N LEU A 981 -31.50 9.84 -6.44
CA LEU A 981 -30.13 9.61 -5.97
C LEU A 981 -29.94 10.03 -4.49
N LEU A 982 -30.77 10.93 -3.96
CA LEU A 982 -30.75 11.33 -2.54
C LEU A 982 -31.33 10.26 -1.60
N ALA A 983 -32.16 9.34 -2.11
CA ALA A 983 -32.56 8.13 -1.36
C ALA A 983 -31.53 6.99 -1.52
N ASN A 984 -30.83 6.96 -2.66
CA ASN A 984 -29.74 6.03 -2.97
C ASN A 984 -28.34 6.56 -2.55
N SER A 985 -28.26 7.56 -1.67
CA SER A 985 -27.00 8.12 -1.12
C SER A 985 -26.30 7.19 -0.12
N TYR A 986 -26.47 5.87 -0.28
CA TYR A 986 -25.71 4.82 0.38
C TYR A 986 -25.33 3.76 -0.65
N TYR A 987 -24.13 3.92 -1.21
CA TYR A 987 -23.44 3.03 -2.16
C TYR A 987 -24.00 2.97 -3.60
N ARG A 988 -23.48 3.86 -4.46
CA ARG A 988 -23.05 3.43 -5.81
C ARG A 988 -21.62 2.93 -5.66
N TYR A 989 -21.28 1.81 -6.32
CA TYR A 989 -19.95 1.21 -6.26
C TYR A 989 -19.20 1.58 -7.55
N ASP A 990 -18.24 2.49 -7.44
CA ASP A 990 -17.18 2.63 -8.44
C ASP A 990 -15.99 1.78 -7.98
N TYR A 991 -15.26 1.20 -8.93
CA TYR A 991 -14.25 0.18 -8.65
C TYR A 991 -12.85 0.77 -8.36
N HIS A 992 -12.69 2.10 -8.42
CA HIS A 992 -11.38 2.75 -8.46
C HIS A 992 -11.04 3.71 -7.28
N ILE A 993 -12.01 4.22 -6.51
CA ILE A 993 -11.77 5.31 -5.53
C ILE A 993 -12.30 4.96 -4.12
N PRO A 994 -11.43 4.69 -3.12
CA PRO A 994 -11.86 4.30 -1.77
C PRO A 994 -12.22 5.42 -0.76
N TYR A 995 -11.75 6.68 -0.89
CA TYR A 995 -11.69 7.62 0.25
C TYR A 995 -12.31 9.03 0.12
N ALA A 996 -13.46 9.18 -0.54
CA ALA A 996 -14.31 10.38 -0.37
C ALA A 996 -15.59 10.07 0.43
N ASN A 997 -15.57 10.31 1.75
CA ASN A 997 -16.76 10.31 2.62
C ASN A 997 -16.61 11.24 3.84
N LYS A 998 -16.30 12.52 3.58
CA LYS A 998 -16.75 13.64 4.41
C LYS A 998 -18.00 14.23 3.72
N ASN A 999 -19.10 14.52 4.40
CA ASN A 999 -19.33 14.53 5.84
C ASN A 999 -20.15 13.34 6.34
N ILE A 1000 -19.74 12.77 7.48
CA ILE A 1000 -20.71 12.33 8.48
C ILE A 1000 -21.21 13.60 9.15
N ASP A 1001 -22.50 13.90 9.11
CA ASP A 1001 -23.08 14.80 10.12
C ASP A 1001 -24.50 14.40 10.59
N GLN A 1002 -24.75 14.75 11.85
CA GLN A 1002 -25.95 14.74 12.70
C GLN A 1002 -26.80 13.46 12.83
N THR A 1003 -26.95 12.65 11.79
CA THR A 1003 -27.91 11.52 11.79
C THR A 1003 -27.48 10.29 12.61
N ASN A 1004 -26.26 10.25 13.14
CA ASN A 1004 -25.77 9.21 14.06
C ASN A 1004 -26.10 9.44 15.55
N LYS A 1005 -26.78 10.55 15.91
CA LYS A 1005 -27.20 10.83 17.31
C LYS A 1005 -28.00 9.71 18.02
N PRO A 1006 -28.87 8.90 17.38
CA PRO A 1006 -29.65 7.87 18.08
C PRO A 1006 -28.81 6.84 18.86
N TYR A 1007 -27.64 6.44 18.32
CA TYR A 1007 -26.80 5.44 18.97
C TYR A 1007 -25.91 5.97 20.10
N ALA A 1008 -25.82 7.31 20.27
CA ALA A 1008 -25.17 7.91 21.44
C ALA A 1008 -26.09 7.96 22.67
N ILE A 1009 -27.42 8.03 22.46
CA ILE A 1009 -28.40 8.28 23.53
C ILE A 1009 -28.65 7.03 24.40
N TYR A 1010 -28.53 5.83 23.82
CA TYR A 1010 -28.65 4.57 24.58
C TYR A 1010 -27.43 4.23 25.44
N ALA A 1011 -26.38 5.04 25.43
CA ALA A 1011 -25.25 4.97 26.36
C ALA A 1011 -25.48 5.73 27.69
N LYS A 1012 -26.74 5.99 28.08
CA LYS A 1012 -27.10 6.65 29.35
C LYS A 1012 -26.63 5.84 30.57
N LYS A 1013 -25.42 6.17 31.04
CA LYS A 1013 -24.80 5.88 32.34
C LYS A 1013 -25.52 4.81 33.17
N VAL A 1014 -25.01 3.57 33.13
CA VAL A 1014 -25.20 2.64 34.26
C VAL A 1014 -24.69 3.33 35.51
N LYS A 1015 -25.59 3.73 36.42
CA LYS A 1015 -25.24 4.26 37.74
C LYS A 1015 -24.64 3.12 38.57
N ILE A 1016 -23.34 2.88 38.39
CA ILE A 1016 -22.55 2.08 39.33
C ILE A 1016 -22.67 2.80 40.69
N LYS A 1017 -23.44 2.23 41.62
CA LYS A 1017 -23.38 2.64 43.03
C LYS A 1017 -21.94 2.44 43.50
N ARG A 1018 -21.17 3.52 43.62
CA ARG A 1018 -19.90 3.50 44.34
C ARG A 1018 -20.22 3.08 45.77
N LYS A 1019 -19.96 1.81 46.13
CA LYS A 1019 -19.69 1.47 47.53
C LYS A 1019 -18.50 2.34 47.95
N GLN A 1020 -18.60 2.96 49.12
CA GLN A 1020 -17.55 3.84 49.61
C GLN A 1020 -16.26 3.03 49.80
N LEU A 1021 -15.21 3.41 49.07
CA LEU A 1021 -13.85 3.15 49.51
C LEU A 1021 -13.49 4.33 50.40
N THR A 1022 -13.53 4.11 51.71
CA THR A 1022 -13.12 5.09 52.72
C THR A 1022 -11.60 5.17 52.75
N GLU A 1023 -11.03 6.07 51.97
CA GLU A 1023 -9.64 6.49 52.17
C GLU A 1023 -9.55 7.19 53.53
N LYS A 1024 -8.90 6.54 54.51
CA LYS A 1024 -8.58 7.18 55.78
C LYS A 1024 -7.58 8.30 55.52
N LYS A 1025 -7.95 9.54 55.82
CA LYS A 1025 -7.00 10.63 56.01
C LYS A 1025 -5.92 10.19 57.00
N ASN A 1026 -4.68 10.60 56.74
CA ASN A 1026 -3.79 11.03 57.82
C ASN A 1026 -2.93 12.19 57.32
N SER A 1027 -3.00 13.32 58.01
CA SER A 1027 -2.39 14.57 57.59
C SER A 1027 -1.85 15.31 58.82
N SER A 1028 -0.53 15.45 58.93
CA SER A 1028 0.08 16.30 59.97
C SER A 1028 1.51 16.74 59.64
N LYS A 1029 1.62 18.02 59.25
CA LYS A 1029 2.64 19.01 59.65
C LYS A 1029 4.08 18.52 59.97
N LYS A 1030 5.06 19.08 59.26
CA LYS A 1030 5.99 20.11 59.81
C LYS A 1030 6.67 20.93 58.68
N PRO A 1031 7.19 22.15 58.95
CA PRO A 1031 7.63 23.10 57.93
C PRO A 1031 9.16 23.13 57.69
N LEU A 1032 9.60 24.12 56.90
CA LEU A 1032 10.96 24.41 56.45
C LEU A 1032 12.01 24.39 57.57
N ASN A 1033 13.26 24.05 57.20
CA ASN A 1033 14.35 25.03 57.34
C ASN A 1033 15.39 24.87 56.20
N LYS A 1034 16.30 25.84 56.08
CA LYS A 1034 17.44 25.85 55.13
C LYS A 1034 18.59 24.98 55.66
N ASP A 1035 19.47 24.48 54.78
CA ASP A 1035 20.84 25.04 54.65
C ASP A 1035 21.76 24.27 53.69
N ALA A 1036 22.79 25.00 53.23
CA ALA A 1036 24.10 24.56 52.72
C ALA A 1036 24.21 23.64 51.49
N SER A 1037 25.37 23.76 50.83
CA SER A 1037 25.76 23.06 49.59
C SER A 1037 27.00 22.17 49.84
N PRO A 1038 27.85 21.83 48.84
CA PRO A 1038 27.80 20.51 48.21
C PRO A 1038 29.07 19.67 48.44
N LYS A 1039 29.05 18.38 48.05
CA LYS A 1039 30.23 17.71 47.44
C LYS A 1039 29.94 16.36 46.77
N GLU A 1040 30.93 15.97 45.97
CA GLU A 1040 30.95 14.88 44.99
C GLU A 1040 31.78 13.66 45.54
N PRO A 1041 32.24 12.67 44.75
CA PRO A 1041 31.58 11.36 44.58
C PRO A 1041 32.27 10.14 45.25
N GLY A 1042 31.48 9.10 45.58
CA GLY A 1042 31.92 7.89 46.31
C GLY A 1042 31.83 6.56 45.54
N LYS A 1043 32.99 5.96 45.23
CA LYS A 1043 33.23 4.74 44.43
C LYS A 1043 32.56 3.42 44.92
N GLN A 1044 32.07 2.64 43.94
CA GLN A 1044 32.32 1.20 43.68
C GLN A 1044 31.83 0.04 44.61
N LYS A 1045 31.26 -0.97 43.91
CA LYS A 1045 31.53 -2.44 43.96
C LYS A 1045 30.80 -3.40 44.93
N HIS A 1046 30.12 -4.35 44.26
CA HIS A 1046 30.13 -5.82 44.50
C HIS A 1046 29.36 -6.40 45.72
N GLY A 1047 29.28 -7.75 45.78
CA GLY A 1047 28.58 -8.51 46.82
C GLY A 1047 27.13 -8.91 46.49
N LYS A 1048 26.83 -9.45 45.31
CA LYS A 1048 26.78 -10.90 45.03
C LYS A 1048 25.98 -11.76 46.05
N LYS A 1049 24.94 -12.41 45.51
CA LYS A 1049 24.44 -13.77 45.80
C LYS A 1049 23.64 -14.05 47.09
N LYS A 1050 22.50 -14.73 46.85
CA LYS A 1050 22.00 -15.95 47.54
C LYS A 1050 21.47 -15.78 48.96
N ASP A 1051 20.48 -16.57 49.40
CA ASP A 1051 19.45 -17.38 48.72
C ASP A 1051 18.34 -17.64 49.77
N THR A 1052 17.43 -18.59 49.56
CA THR A 1052 16.80 -19.42 50.63
C THR A 1052 16.02 -18.73 51.79
N THR A 1053 14.78 -19.12 52.13
CA THR A 1053 13.78 -20.00 51.48
C THR A 1053 12.43 -19.90 52.21
N LEU A 1054 11.38 -20.40 51.57
CA LEU A 1054 10.25 -21.15 52.18
C LEU A 1054 9.23 -20.44 53.09
N LYS A 1055 7.97 -20.87 52.88
CA LYS A 1055 6.82 -20.91 53.81
C LYS A 1055 6.18 -19.56 54.21
N LYS A 1056 4.87 -19.52 54.48
CA LYS A 1056 3.72 -20.29 53.93
C LYS A 1056 2.44 -19.62 54.45
N LYS A 1057 1.42 -19.48 53.60
CA LYS A 1057 0.07 -18.95 53.92
C LYS A 1057 0.05 -17.46 54.34
N GLU A 1058 -1.07 -16.74 54.23
CA GLU A 1058 -2.38 -17.08 53.62
C GLU A 1058 -2.58 -16.36 52.27
#